data_AF-A0A3D5D4Y3-F1
#
_entry.id   AF-A0A3D5D4Y3-F1
#
_cell.length_a   1.000
_cell.length_b   1.000
_cell.length_c   1.000
_cell.angle_alpha   90.00
_cell.angle_beta   90.00
_cell.angle_gamma   90.00
#
_symmetry.space_group_name_H-M   'P 1'
#
loop_
_entity.id
_entity.type
_entity.pdbx_description
1 polymer ?
#
loop_
_entity_poly.entity_id
_entity_poly.type
_entity_poly.pdbx_seq_one_letter_code
_entity_poly.pdbx_strand_id
1 'polypeptide(L)'
;ESVSWETPGYTYLGVGLALLILGGSLLGWFHRERVVGLFVSKERVEQFTAGTPPWEHWLRAGLLAAAVGLLCVALAGPRWGYVLEKSRANSLDVIIAVDTSRSMLAEDLSPNRMTRTQLAIKELLEMGEGDRYGLIPFAGSAFLQCPLTVDQGALRQHVDLVRVDLIPEGGTSIGEAIDAAIKAYAQHEEESHKVLVLFSDGEDHDANAVKKAEEAANNGLRIFTIGVGTPEGELVPVTQCTACEAPNVPGRDRCHECNARLSPATDFMRDEAGQAVRSQLNEPMLQEIAEITGGFYLPLRGARTMETLQKNGLAPLPKSENNNAMVRRPIERFQYPLGLGVALLLLELLWPAGRRAAARQSSVTASALLLALALPLSLFAETKPTLSDAHKLYRDGEFAPAKQAYEELLRLQPGNAKLHYNAGTAAYQAGQFNEAQKHFRAALRTEDLSLMNRTFYNLGNTQYRQGQAMGKPEDQILEWEQAAQFYESAVELNRRDTRSARNLKFVRSKIAEAKAKLEQLSDEVPLDGVTRFKQKQEKEITLRVFPPKRELIPERPYWRMFALDQYAGGVAKVSDSLRAKAGAARESHGTQPAGEAWQFRFEPLFSEFLPLPGPFTSAAVRDAAWHYNREAFQGRLPDVPSQAVNYSVTGALGNERLPATKADAPLKPDRRNSFAPEQDEQYPGTTLALNLRPEETAQLLTVIEAIRDANQTTAKPIDKFIHGATGFLQTNHQYTMQTRIPENFEEDPVVKWMMSKEPGHCEYFAYSFVLLARAAEHPARIVCGFAGGEWDDKTQSWVNVKTDAHAWAEIFDGTEWIRVDPTPPEQGQGEGEGNQQNQDPQQGNNNEGDPNQQQPGQGQQPNQPQQNQGDQPVDEDRDEGELPPELLETLRQAQRLLDALKNDEKPLSALEAERGRLGRGRRPPKKNW
;
A
#
# COMPACT_ATOMS: atom_id res chain seq x y z
N GLU A 1 14.42 12.70 34.54
CA GLU A 1 15.64 12.40 33.76
C GLU A 1 16.80 12.23 34.72
N SER A 2 17.55 11.14 34.61
CA SER A 2 18.75 10.92 35.41
C SER A 2 19.92 11.73 34.84
N VAL A 3 20.71 12.37 35.70
CA VAL A 3 21.97 13.03 35.30
C VAL A 3 22.99 11.94 34.99
N SER A 4 23.55 11.95 33.78
CA SER A 4 24.67 11.09 33.40
C SER A 4 25.96 11.90 33.38
N TRP A 5 27.10 11.22 33.49
CA TRP A 5 28.43 11.84 33.57
C TRP A 5 29.30 11.26 32.46
N GLU A 6 30.06 12.11 31.77
CA GLU A 6 31.04 11.66 30.78
C GLU A 6 32.20 10.92 31.44
N THR A 7 32.75 11.51 32.50
CA THR A 7 33.91 10.99 33.22
C THR A 7 33.73 11.20 34.72
N PRO A 8 32.95 10.33 35.39
CA PRO A 8 32.62 10.50 36.81
C PRO A 8 33.86 10.53 37.73
N GLY A 9 35.00 10.00 37.27
CA GLY A 9 36.30 10.03 37.97
C GLY A 9 36.74 11.43 38.44
N TYR A 10 36.44 12.48 37.67
CA TYR A 10 36.83 13.85 38.05
C TYR A 10 36.08 14.38 39.27
N THR A 11 34.90 13.85 39.59
CA THR A 11 34.17 14.26 40.81
C THR A 11 34.92 13.84 42.08
N TYR A 12 35.51 12.64 42.09
CA TYR A 12 36.35 12.16 43.19
C TYR A 12 37.67 12.94 43.28
N LEU A 13 38.27 13.30 42.14
CA LEU A 13 39.46 14.15 42.09
C LEU A 13 39.18 15.54 42.69
N GLY A 14 38.02 16.12 42.37
CA GLY A 14 37.60 17.42 42.91
C GLY A 14 37.46 17.41 44.43
N VAL A 15 36.87 16.35 45.01
CA VAL A 15 36.79 16.18 46.47
C VAL A 15 38.18 16.05 47.08
N GLY A 16 39.08 15.27 46.45
CA GLY A 16 40.46 15.12 46.90
C GLY A 16 41.24 16.43 46.91
N LEU A 17 41.14 17.22 45.84
CA LEU A 17 41.80 18.53 45.74
C LEU A 17 41.23 19.55 46.73
N ALA A 18 39.90 19.58 46.93
CA ALA A 18 39.26 20.44 47.92
C ALA A 18 39.75 20.12 49.34
N LEU A 19 39.86 18.84 49.69
CA LEU A 19 40.40 18.40 50.99
C LEU A 19 41.88 18.76 51.15
N LEU A 20 42.69 18.66 50.09
CA LEU A 20 44.10 19.09 50.10
C LEU A 20 44.24 20.61 50.32
N ILE A 21 43.39 21.42 49.67
CA ILE A 21 43.39 22.89 49.84
C ILE A 21 43.01 23.26 51.28
N LEU A 22 41.96 22.65 51.82
CA LEU A 22 41.52 22.89 53.20
C LEU A 22 42.54 22.39 54.22
N GLY A 23 43.12 21.19 54.01
CA GLY A 23 44.15 20.61 54.86
C GLY A 23 45.46 21.39 54.83
N GLY A 24 45.89 21.84 53.64
CA GLY A 24 47.04 22.74 53.48
C GLY A 24 46.82 24.09 54.14
N SER A 25 45.61 24.64 54.04
CA SER A 25 45.21 25.88 54.71
C SER A 25 45.18 25.74 56.24
N LEU A 26 44.77 24.57 56.76
CA LEU A 26 44.80 24.22 58.18
C LEU A 26 46.25 24.08 58.69
N LEU A 27 47.10 23.35 57.96
CA LEU A 27 48.51 23.17 58.30
C LEU A 27 49.28 24.49 58.24
N GLY A 28 49.03 25.31 57.21
CA GLY A 28 49.58 26.66 57.08
C GLY A 28 49.14 27.58 58.22
N TRP A 29 47.88 27.46 58.67
CA TRP A 29 47.38 28.17 59.84
C TRP A 29 48.11 27.76 61.13
N PHE A 30 48.22 26.45 61.40
CA PHE A 30 48.95 25.96 62.58
C PHE A 30 50.45 26.26 62.53
N HIS A 31 51.06 26.21 61.34
CA HIS A 31 52.46 26.58 61.16
C HIS A 31 52.67 28.07 61.40
N ARG A 32 51.78 28.93 60.88
CA ARG A 32 51.78 30.37 61.17
C ARG A 32 51.65 30.63 62.67
N GLU A 33 50.70 30.00 63.36
CA GLU A 33 50.53 30.12 64.83
C GLU A 33 51.80 29.68 65.58
N ARG A 34 52.42 28.56 65.18
CA ARG A 34 53.69 28.09 65.78
C ARG A 34 54.86 29.05 65.52
N VAL A 35 55.01 29.55 64.30
CA VAL A 35 56.12 30.46 63.91
C VAL A 35 55.94 31.83 64.53
N VAL A 36 54.71 32.37 64.56
CA VAL A 36 54.39 33.61 65.29
C VAL A 36 54.67 33.43 66.79
N GLY A 37 54.43 32.25 67.35
CA GLY A 37 54.78 31.92 68.74
C GLY A 37 56.28 31.84 69.04
N LEU A 38 57.15 31.70 68.03
CA LEU A 38 58.62 31.67 68.18
C LEU A 38 59.25 33.07 68.20
N PHE A 39 58.54 34.12 67.76
CA PHE A 39 59.01 35.51 67.81
C PHE A 39 58.45 36.24 69.04
N VAL A 40 59.34 36.95 69.74
CA VAL A 40 59.12 37.57 71.06
C VAL A 40 57.98 38.61 71.08
N SER A 41 57.17 38.55 72.15
CA SER A 41 56.02 39.39 72.52
C SER A 41 54.87 39.44 71.49
N LYS A 42 53.78 38.73 71.80
CA LYS A 42 52.51 38.67 71.03
C LYS A 42 51.98 40.04 70.61
N GLU A 43 52.24 41.08 71.41
CA GLU A 43 51.80 42.46 71.18
C GLU A 43 52.50 43.20 70.02
N ARG A 44 53.75 42.86 69.65
CA ARG A 44 54.44 43.55 68.53
C ARG A 44 54.21 42.90 67.18
N VAL A 45 53.90 41.60 67.13
CA VAL A 45 53.68 40.89 65.86
C VAL A 45 52.36 41.32 65.19
N GLU A 46 51.33 41.67 65.97
CA GLU A 46 50.07 42.22 65.46
C GLU A 46 50.24 43.61 64.82
N GLN A 47 51.30 44.36 65.17
CA GLN A 47 51.59 45.68 64.58
C GLN A 47 52.32 45.60 63.22
N PHE A 48 53.11 44.53 63.01
CA PHE A 48 53.92 44.36 61.79
C PHE A 48 53.34 43.38 60.77
N THR A 49 52.39 42.51 61.18
CA THR A 49 51.67 41.63 60.26
C THR A 49 50.30 42.22 59.94
N ALA A 50 49.95 42.37 58.66
CA ALA A 50 48.59 42.66 58.25
C ALA A 50 47.74 41.39 58.53
N GLY A 51 47.25 41.26 59.76
CA GLY A 51 46.49 40.10 60.18
C GLY A 51 45.19 40.01 59.39
N THR A 52 45.11 39.04 58.47
CA THR A 52 43.81 38.57 57.98
C THR A 52 43.05 37.94 59.15
N PRO A 53 41.82 38.37 59.45
CA PRO A 53 41.04 37.74 60.50
C PRO A 53 40.78 36.26 60.15
N PRO A 54 40.66 35.37 61.15
CA PRO A 54 40.53 33.93 60.91
C PRO A 54 39.37 33.55 59.97
N TRP A 55 38.25 34.27 60.05
CA TRP A 55 37.09 34.02 59.20
C TRP A 55 37.37 34.32 57.72
N GLU A 56 38.24 35.30 57.41
CA GLU A 56 38.60 35.67 56.04
C GLU A 56 39.53 34.62 55.41
N HIS A 57 40.48 34.09 56.19
CA HIS A 57 41.31 32.96 55.76
C HIS A 57 40.48 31.72 55.41
N TRP A 58 39.54 31.35 56.29
CA TRP A 58 38.67 30.20 56.07
C TRP A 58 37.66 30.43 54.94
N LEU A 59 37.17 31.66 54.77
CA LEU A 59 36.31 32.01 53.66
C LEU A 59 37.05 31.87 52.32
N ARG A 60 38.28 32.38 52.20
CA ARG A 60 39.10 32.25 50.97
C ARG A 60 39.46 30.80 50.67
N ALA A 61 39.88 30.04 51.69
CA ALA A 61 40.15 28.61 51.54
C ALA A 61 38.89 27.83 51.10
N GLY A 62 37.71 28.20 51.65
CA GLY A 62 36.42 27.63 51.25
C GLY A 62 36.02 27.99 49.82
N LEU A 63 36.19 29.25 49.41
CA LEU A 63 35.93 29.72 48.05
C LEU A 63 36.83 29.03 47.03
N LEU A 64 38.13 28.90 47.33
CA LEU A 64 39.10 28.22 46.48
C LEU A 64 38.79 26.71 46.36
N ALA A 65 38.47 26.05 47.48
CA ALA A 65 38.09 24.65 47.48
C ALA A 65 36.77 24.41 46.69
N ALA A 66 35.78 25.28 46.85
CA ALA A 66 34.53 25.22 46.10
C ALA A 66 34.72 25.47 44.60
N ALA A 67 35.58 26.43 44.23
CA ALA A 67 35.93 26.72 42.85
C ALA A 67 36.60 25.51 42.17
N VAL A 68 37.61 24.93 42.81
CA VAL A 68 38.30 23.73 42.29
C VAL A 68 37.36 22.55 42.19
N GLY A 69 36.49 22.34 43.17
CA GLY A 69 35.44 21.31 43.12
C GLY A 69 34.51 21.49 41.91
N LEU A 70 34.06 22.72 41.64
CA LEU A 70 33.19 23.03 40.50
C LEU A 70 33.91 22.90 39.15
N LEU A 71 35.19 23.25 39.06
CA LEU A 71 35.99 23.01 37.86
C LEU A 71 36.14 21.51 37.58
N CYS A 72 36.33 20.69 38.61
CA CYS A 72 36.36 19.24 38.46
C CYS A 72 34.99 18.65 38.09
N VAL A 73 33.89 19.22 38.58
CA VAL A 73 32.52 18.86 38.14
C VAL A 73 32.31 19.24 36.68
N ALA A 74 32.84 20.38 36.21
CA ALA A 74 32.80 20.74 34.80
C ALA A 74 33.59 19.75 33.93
N LEU A 75 34.79 19.34 34.38
CA LEU A 75 35.59 18.30 33.72
C LEU A 75 34.92 16.93 33.71
N ALA A 76 34.08 16.62 34.71
CA ALA A 76 33.31 15.37 34.75
C ALA A 76 32.21 15.29 33.68
N GLY A 77 31.89 16.42 33.01
CA GLY A 77 30.94 16.48 31.91
C GLY A 77 29.52 16.07 32.30
N PRO A 78 28.80 16.86 33.12
CA PRO A 78 27.43 16.55 33.49
C PRO A 78 26.50 16.67 32.27
N ARG A 79 25.68 15.65 32.04
CA ARG A 79 24.82 15.51 30.86
C ARG A 79 23.38 15.30 31.31
N TRP A 80 22.47 16.09 30.74
CA TRP A 80 21.02 15.89 30.86
C TRP A 80 20.27 16.51 29.68
N GLY A 81 19.17 15.87 29.28
CA GLY A 81 18.47 16.15 28.03
C GLY A 81 19.20 15.62 26.80
N TYR A 82 18.51 15.59 25.65
CA TYR A 82 19.03 15.08 24.38
C TYR A 82 18.61 15.98 23.22
N VAL A 83 19.46 16.05 22.19
CA VAL A 83 19.13 16.61 20.88
C VAL A 83 19.13 15.46 19.87
N LEU A 84 18.14 15.45 18.98
CA LEU A 84 18.15 14.58 17.81
C LEU A 84 19.05 15.25 16.77
N GLU A 85 20.25 14.71 16.60
CA GLU A 85 21.21 15.21 15.61
C GLU A 85 21.26 14.21 14.45
N LYS A 86 21.24 14.74 13.21
CA LYS A 86 21.43 13.92 12.02
C LYS A 86 22.88 13.47 12.01
N SER A 87 23.12 12.17 12.16
CA SER A 87 24.46 11.63 12.04
C SER A 87 24.91 11.76 10.59
N ARG A 88 26.03 12.47 10.35
CA ARG A 88 26.81 12.33 9.11
C ARG A 88 27.54 10.99 9.19
N ALA A 89 26.82 9.92 8.89
CA ALA A 89 27.42 8.62 8.68
C ALA A 89 27.80 8.54 7.21
N ASN A 90 29.10 8.52 6.93
CA ASN A 90 29.59 8.18 5.61
C ASN A 90 29.33 6.68 5.43
N SER A 91 28.34 6.30 4.62
CA SER A 91 27.95 4.90 4.40
C SER A 91 28.17 4.51 2.94
N LEU A 92 28.62 3.29 2.70
CA LEU A 92 28.59 2.66 1.38
C LEU A 92 27.24 1.97 1.18
N ASP A 93 26.70 2.04 -0.04
CA ASP A 93 25.51 1.28 -0.42
C ASP A 93 25.94 0.02 -1.17
N VAL A 94 25.53 -1.13 -0.66
CA VAL A 94 25.90 -2.44 -1.20
C VAL A 94 24.66 -3.29 -1.37
N ILE A 95 24.36 -3.69 -2.59
CA ILE A 95 23.32 -4.69 -2.87
C ILE A 95 23.99 -6.06 -2.98
N ILE A 96 23.43 -7.05 -2.29
CA ILE A 96 23.87 -8.44 -2.35
C ILE A 96 22.90 -9.21 -3.22
N ALA A 97 23.36 -9.76 -4.33
CA ALA A 97 22.58 -10.68 -5.16
C ALA A 97 22.97 -12.12 -4.84
N VAL A 98 21.98 -12.98 -4.57
CA VAL A 98 22.18 -14.37 -4.14
C VAL A 98 21.46 -15.30 -5.07
N ASP A 99 22.21 -16.22 -5.67
CA ASP A 99 21.67 -17.29 -6.49
C ASP A 99 20.88 -18.27 -5.62
N THR A 100 19.61 -18.48 -5.96
CA THR A 100 18.70 -19.42 -5.32
C THR A 100 18.32 -20.57 -6.25
N SER A 101 19.06 -20.81 -7.33
CA SER A 101 18.83 -21.94 -8.21
C SER A 101 19.12 -23.28 -7.53
N ARG A 102 18.64 -24.38 -8.14
CA ARG A 102 18.75 -25.73 -7.56
C ARG A 102 20.21 -26.19 -7.39
N SER A 103 21.13 -25.72 -8.22
CA SER A 103 22.56 -26.04 -8.11
C SER A 103 23.18 -25.60 -6.79
N MET A 104 22.58 -24.60 -6.13
CA MET A 104 23.01 -24.13 -4.80
C MET A 104 22.72 -25.12 -3.66
N LEU A 105 22.08 -26.27 -3.94
CA LEU A 105 21.98 -27.41 -3.02
C LEU A 105 23.21 -28.33 -3.04
N ALA A 106 24.10 -28.20 -4.02
CA ALA A 106 25.30 -29.02 -4.10
C ALA A 106 26.15 -28.93 -2.82
N GLU A 107 26.76 -30.05 -2.44
CA GLU A 107 27.48 -30.21 -1.16
C GLU A 107 29.01 -30.16 -1.33
N ASP A 108 29.50 -29.70 -2.49
CA ASP A 108 30.93 -29.47 -2.74
C ASP A 108 31.55 -28.41 -1.82
N LEU A 109 30.71 -27.54 -1.24
CA LEU A 109 31.04 -26.70 -0.09
C LEU A 109 30.18 -27.10 1.10
N SER A 110 30.81 -27.54 2.20
CA SER A 110 30.09 -27.93 3.41
C SER A 110 29.45 -26.71 4.13
N PRO A 111 28.19 -26.80 4.60
CA PRO A 111 27.25 -27.94 4.47
C PRO A 111 26.64 -28.10 3.07
N ASN A 112 26.26 -27.01 2.42
CA ASN A 112 25.95 -26.91 0.99
C ASN A 112 26.23 -25.48 0.52
N ARG A 113 26.27 -25.27 -0.81
CA ARG A 113 26.56 -23.97 -1.42
C ARG A 113 25.69 -22.84 -0.85
N MET A 114 24.37 -23.02 -0.76
CA MET A 114 23.44 -22.01 -0.21
C MET A 114 23.74 -21.66 1.25
N THR A 115 23.88 -22.66 2.12
CA THR A 115 24.17 -22.44 3.55
C THR A 115 25.52 -21.76 3.73
N ARG A 116 26.52 -22.14 2.91
CA ARG A 116 27.84 -21.52 2.93
C ARG A 116 27.77 -20.04 2.50
N THR A 117 26.96 -19.72 1.50
CA THR A 117 26.68 -18.35 1.05
C THR A 117 26.01 -17.52 2.13
N GLN A 118 24.97 -18.04 2.80
CA GLN A 118 24.31 -17.34 3.91
C GLN A 118 25.29 -17.01 5.04
N LEU A 119 26.19 -17.94 5.39
CA LEU A 119 27.23 -17.71 6.40
C LEU A 119 28.22 -16.63 5.96
N ALA A 120 28.63 -16.64 4.68
CA ALA A 120 29.53 -15.64 4.13
C ALA A 120 28.91 -14.23 4.12
N ILE A 121 27.63 -14.13 3.77
CA ILE A 121 26.89 -12.86 3.83
C ILE A 121 26.84 -12.37 5.28
N LYS A 122 26.53 -13.23 6.25
CA LYS A 122 26.53 -12.84 7.68
C LYS A 122 27.90 -12.34 8.14
N GLU A 123 28.98 -13.00 7.71
CA GLU A 123 30.36 -12.57 7.97
C GLU A 123 30.66 -11.21 7.33
N LEU A 124 30.21 -10.97 6.09
CA LEU A 124 30.34 -9.67 5.41
C LEU A 124 29.61 -8.55 6.17
N LEU A 125 28.38 -8.81 6.62
CA LEU A 125 27.58 -7.85 7.38
C LEU A 125 28.25 -7.48 8.71
N GLU A 126 28.91 -8.42 9.39
CA GLU A 126 29.67 -8.15 10.62
C GLU A 126 30.87 -7.21 10.40
N MET A 127 31.49 -7.24 9.22
CA MET A 127 32.64 -6.40 8.90
C MET A 127 32.26 -5.00 8.40
N GLY A 128 31.03 -4.83 7.90
CA GLY A 128 30.51 -3.60 7.30
C GLY A 128 29.75 -2.69 8.26
N GLU A 129 30.29 -2.42 9.45
CA GLU A 129 29.62 -1.55 10.43
C GLU A 129 29.37 -0.13 9.86
N GLY A 130 28.09 0.26 9.80
CA GLY A 130 27.64 1.58 9.34
C GLY A 130 27.35 1.69 7.85
N ASP A 131 27.56 0.63 7.06
CA ASP A 131 27.20 0.57 5.64
C ASP A 131 25.74 0.10 5.45
N ARG A 132 25.12 0.47 4.31
CA ARG A 132 23.75 0.07 3.97
C ARG A 132 23.78 -1.12 3.05
N TYR A 133 22.99 -2.14 3.38
CA TYR A 133 22.94 -3.36 2.61
C TYR A 133 21.52 -3.66 2.12
N GLY A 134 21.42 -4.14 0.89
CA GLY A 134 20.19 -4.66 0.28
C GLY A 134 20.38 -6.11 -0.18
N LEU A 135 19.28 -6.81 -0.46
CA LEU A 135 19.28 -8.24 -0.81
C LEU A 135 18.35 -8.53 -1.99
N ILE A 136 18.91 -9.20 -3.01
CA ILE A 136 18.22 -9.65 -4.23
C ILE A 136 18.44 -11.16 -4.38
N PRO A 137 17.47 -12.02 -4.03
CA PRO A 137 17.49 -13.40 -4.49
C PRO A 137 17.21 -13.48 -6.00
N PHE A 138 17.85 -14.42 -6.70
CA PHE A 138 17.60 -14.67 -8.11
C PHE A 138 17.75 -16.15 -8.50
N ALA A 139 16.97 -16.59 -9.48
CA ALA A 139 17.07 -17.89 -10.15
C ALA A 139 16.73 -17.67 -11.64
N GLY A 140 15.61 -18.19 -12.16
CA GLY A 140 15.12 -17.82 -13.51
C GLY A 140 14.68 -16.36 -13.62
N SER A 141 14.25 -15.76 -12.51
CA SER A 141 13.92 -14.34 -12.35
C SER A 141 14.60 -13.75 -11.11
N ALA A 142 14.57 -12.42 -10.94
CA ALA A 142 15.18 -11.72 -9.80
C ALA A 142 14.23 -10.66 -9.22
N PHE A 143 14.26 -10.45 -7.89
CA PHE A 143 13.48 -9.40 -7.25
C PHE A 143 14.17 -8.82 -6.02
N LEU A 144 13.87 -7.56 -5.67
CA LEU A 144 14.40 -6.92 -4.46
C LEU A 144 13.64 -7.42 -3.22
N GLN A 145 14.28 -8.30 -2.43
CA GLN A 145 13.69 -8.84 -1.21
C GLN A 145 13.89 -7.90 -0.01
N CYS A 146 15.05 -7.26 0.09
CA CYS A 146 15.34 -6.30 1.16
C CYS A 146 15.92 -5.01 0.56
N PRO A 147 15.23 -3.86 0.70
CA PRO A 147 15.79 -2.57 0.34
C PRO A 147 17.05 -2.21 1.14
N LEU A 148 17.83 -1.24 0.65
CA LEU A 148 19.03 -0.75 1.33
C LEU A 148 18.72 -0.28 2.76
N THR A 149 19.33 -0.91 3.76
CA THR A 149 19.13 -0.60 5.18
C THR A 149 20.43 -0.63 5.98
N VAL A 150 20.51 0.20 7.02
CA VAL A 150 21.58 0.14 8.05
C VAL A 150 21.28 -0.91 9.13
N ASP A 151 20.04 -1.42 9.19
CA ASP A 151 19.63 -2.40 10.19
C ASP A 151 20.11 -3.80 9.80
N GLN A 152 21.34 -4.12 10.21
CA GLN A 152 21.94 -5.44 10.00
C GLN A 152 21.17 -6.56 10.71
N GLY A 153 20.45 -6.26 11.80
CA GLY A 153 19.62 -7.23 12.51
C GLY A 153 18.45 -7.69 11.65
N ALA A 154 17.74 -6.74 11.05
CA ALA A 154 16.66 -7.00 10.11
C ALA A 154 17.18 -7.72 8.84
N LEU A 155 18.32 -7.29 8.30
CA LEU A 155 18.88 -7.91 7.09
C LEU A 155 19.30 -9.37 7.32
N ARG A 156 19.90 -9.70 8.48
CA ARG A 156 20.24 -11.09 8.82
C ARG A 156 19.01 -12.00 8.81
N GLN A 157 17.85 -11.50 9.25
CA GLN A 157 16.59 -12.24 9.18
C GLN A 157 16.17 -12.49 7.73
N HIS A 158 16.39 -11.53 6.82
CA HIS A 158 16.08 -11.72 5.39
C HIS A 158 17.02 -12.72 4.72
N VAL A 159 18.31 -12.72 5.08
CA VAL A 159 19.28 -13.71 4.61
C VAL A 159 18.88 -15.13 5.03
N ASP A 160 18.35 -15.30 6.25
CA ASP A 160 17.85 -16.60 6.73
C ASP A 160 16.61 -17.10 5.97
N LEU A 161 15.84 -16.20 5.36
CA LEU A 161 14.67 -16.53 4.56
C LEU A 161 15.03 -16.90 3.11
N VAL A 162 16.23 -16.55 2.63
CA VAL A 162 16.69 -16.92 1.29
C VAL A 162 16.92 -18.42 1.21
N ARG A 163 16.12 -19.10 0.38
CA ARG A 163 16.20 -20.55 0.16
C ARG A 163 16.09 -20.85 -1.33
N VAL A 164 16.55 -22.04 -1.72
CA VAL A 164 16.61 -22.48 -3.13
C VAL A 164 15.21 -22.61 -3.80
N ASP A 165 14.15 -22.70 -3.02
CA ASP A 165 12.76 -22.79 -3.49
C ASP A 165 12.01 -21.46 -3.41
N LEU A 166 12.69 -20.36 -3.08
CA LEU A 166 12.07 -19.04 -2.96
C LEU A 166 11.51 -18.56 -4.30
N ILE A 167 12.18 -18.89 -5.40
CA ILE A 167 11.78 -18.55 -6.77
C ILE A 167 11.36 -19.85 -7.48
N PRO A 168 10.07 -20.01 -7.84
CA PRO A 168 9.57 -21.24 -8.48
C PRO A 168 10.15 -21.48 -9.87
N GLU A 169 10.46 -20.39 -10.58
CA GLU A 169 11.05 -20.41 -11.91
C GLU A 169 12.50 -20.92 -11.83
N GLY A 170 12.72 -22.10 -12.41
CA GLY A 170 14.02 -22.74 -12.43
C GLY A 170 15.01 -22.04 -13.37
N GLY A 171 16.28 -22.45 -13.27
CA GLY A 171 17.39 -21.85 -14.02
C GLY A 171 18.11 -20.78 -13.22
N THR A 172 19.09 -20.17 -13.87
CA THR A 172 19.95 -19.11 -13.31
C THR A 172 20.05 -18.01 -14.36
N SER A 173 19.60 -16.80 -14.02
CA SER A 173 19.64 -15.61 -14.85
C SER A 173 20.39 -14.50 -14.12
N ILE A 174 21.69 -14.41 -14.39
CA ILE A 174 22.55 -13.39 -13.77
C ILE A 174 22.19 -12.00 -14.33
N GLY A 175 21.76 -11.92 -15.59
CA GLY A 175 21.32 -10.68 -16.23
C GLY A 175 20.14 -10.02 -15.51
N GLU A 176 19.13 -10.79 -15.12
CA GLU A 176 17.97 -10.29 -14.36
C GLU A 176 18.38 -9.76 -12.98
N ALA A 177 19.34 -10.42 -12.30
CA ALA A 177 19.86 -9.95 -11.02
C ALA A 177 20.58 -8.60 -11.14
N ILE A 178 21.37 -8.41 -12.20
CA ILE A 178 22.03 -7.13 -12.50
C ILE A 178 21.00 -6.05 -12.82
N ASP A 179 19.98 -6.37 -13.63
CA ASP A 179 18.93 -5.42 -14.00
C ASP A 179 18.09 -4.99 -12.78
N ALA A 180 17.77 -5.93 -11.89
CA ALA A 180 17.12 -5.65 -10.61
C ALA A 180 17.97 -4.73 -9.71
N ALA A 181 19.29 -4.93 -9.69
CA ALA A 181 20.21 -4.05 -8.95
C ALA A 181 20.26 -2.63 -9.55
N ILE A 182 20.34 -2.50 -10.88
CA ILE A 182 20.30 -1.19 -11.58
C ILE A 182 19.00 -0.45 -11.22
N LYS A 183 17.85 -1.13 -11.29
CA LYS A 183 16.54 -0.57 -10.94
C LYS A 183 16.46 -0.18 -9.46
N ALA A 184 16.98 -1.00 -8.55
CA ALA A 184 17.00 -0.71 -7.12
C ALA A 184 17.81 0.56 -6.82
N TYR A 185 18.95 0.75 -7.48
CA TYR A 185 19.74 1.97 -7.34
C TYR A 185 19.12 3.19 -8.02
N ALA A 186 18.33 3.03 -9.09
CA ALA A 186 17.64 4.13 -9.76
C ALA A 186 16.54 4.78 -8.89
N GLN A 187 16.08 4.10 -7.84
CA GLN A 187 15.08 4.61 -6.89
C GLN A 187 15.69 5.43 -5.72
N HIS A 188 17.02 5.60 -5.68
CA HIS A 188 17.75 6.29 -4.62
C HIS A 188 18.64 7.44 -5.17
N GLU A 189 19.00 8.42 -4.32
CA GLU A 189 19.69 9.67 -4.68
C GLU A 189 20.99 9.46 -5.51
N GLU A 190 21.24 10.39 -6.43
CA GLU A 190 22.22 10.30 -7.53
C GLU A 190 23.72 10.30 -7.11
N GLU A 191 24.04 10.52 -5.82
CA GLU A 191 25.42 10.80 -5.36
C GLU A 191 26.09 9.64 -4.57
N SER A 192 25.55 8.42 -4.64
CA SER A 192 26.13 7.24 -3.96
C SER A 192 26.92 6.32 -4.89
N HIS A 193 28.04 5.77 -4.41
CA HIS A 193 28.77 4.73 -5.13
C HIS A 193 27.97 3.43 -5.11
N LYS A 194 27.55 2.99 -6.30
CA LYS A 194 26.67 1.83 -6.47
C LYS A 194 27.51 0.56 -6.54
N VAL A 195 27.27 -0.37 -5.63
CA VAL A 195 28.00 -1.65 -5.57
C VAL A 195 27.03 -2.84 -5.57
N LEU A 196 27.35 -3.85 -6.37
CA LEU A 196 26.69 -5.15 -6.36
C LEU A 196 27.69 -6.23 -5.95
N VAL A 197 27.35 -7.06 -4.98
CA VAL A 197 28.09 -8.28 -4.64
C VAL A 197 27.24 -9.48 -5.05
N LEU A 198 27.69 -10.21 -6.06
CA LEU A 198 26.98 -11.33 -6.67
C LEU A 198 27.53 -12.66 -6.14
N PHE A 199 26.70 -13.48 -5.51
CA PHE A 199 27.02 -14.85 -5.09
C PHE A 199 26.33 -15.86 -6.01
N SER A 200 27.10 -16.62 -6.80
CA SER A 200 26.58 -17.62 -7.74
C SER A 200 27.65 -18.66 -8.09
N ASP A 201 27.22 -19.80 -8.63
CA ASP A 201 28.12 -20.76 -9.29
C ASP A 201 28.40 -20.39 -10.76
N GLY A 202 27.78 -19.33 -11.28
CA GLY A 202 28.06 -18.82 -12.63
C GLY A 202 27.49 -19.67 -13.76
N GLU A 203 26.68 -20.69 -13.47
CA GLU A 203 25.98 -21.49 -14.48
C GLU A 203 24.79 -20.71 -15.07
N ASP A 204 25.08 -19.63 -15.77
CA ASP A 204 24.06 -18.80 -16.41
C ASP A 204 23.40 -19.51 -17.60
N HIS A 205 22.07 -19.44 -17.65
CA HIS A 205 21.27 -20.06 -18.72
C HIS A 205 20.82 -19.02 -19.76
N ASP A 206 21.13 -17.73 -19.57
CA ASP A 206 20.87 -16.64 -20.51
C ASP A 206 22.17 -16.08 -21.13
N ALA A 207 22.14 -15.69 -22.40
CA ALA A 207 23.30 -15.15 -23.13
C ALA A 207 23.52 -13.64 -22.88
N ASN A 208 22.78 -13.03 -21.95
CA ASN A 208 22.72 -11.58 -21.78
C ASN A 208 23.48 -11.02 -20.57
N ALA A 209 24.01 -11.85 -19.65
CA ALA A 209 24.67 -11.34 -18.44
C ALA A 209 25.86 -10.43 -18.72
N VAL A 210 26.70 -10.75 -19.72
CA VAL A 210 27.83 -9.92 -20.13
C VAL A 210 27.37 -8.55 -20.63
N LYS A 211 26.34 -8.50 -21.48
CA LYS A 211 25.76 -7.22 -21.96
C LYS A 211 25.15 -6.40 -20.82
N LYS A 212 24.50 -7.06 -19.86
CA LYS A 212 23.95 -6.40 -18.67
C LYS A 212 25.05 -5.90 -17.74
N ALA A 213 26.20 -6.58 -17.67
CA ALA A 213 27.37 -6.08 -16.97
C ALA A 213 27.94 -4.82 -17.64
N GLU A 214 27.97 -4.74 -18.98
CA GLU A 214 28.35 -3.51 -19.70
C GLU A 214 27.37 -2.35 -19.40
N GLU A 215 26.07 -2.63 -19.38
CA GLU A 215 25.03 -1.66 -18.99
C GLU A 215 25.23 -1.18 -17.54
N ALA A 216 25.52 -2.10 -16.62
CA ALA A 216 25.84 -1.77 -15.23
C ALA A 216 27.08 -0.86 -15.13
N ALA A 217 28.15 -1.17 -15.86
CA ALA A 217 29.35 -0.34 -15.91
C ALA A 217 29.06 1.09 -16.37
N ASN A 218 28.24 1.24 -17.42
CA ASN A 218 27.80 2.55 -17.93
C ASN A 218 26.97 3.35 -16.90
N ASN A 219 26.24 2.66 -16.01
CA ASN A 219 25.48 3.26 -14.92
C ASN A 219 26.30 3.52 -13.64
N GLY A 220 27.61 3.27 -13.68
CA GLY A 220 28.51 3.42 -12.54
C GLY A 220 28.33 2.35 -11.45
N LEU A 221 27.67 1.23 -11.76
CA LEU A 221 27.51 0.08 -10.86
C LEU A 221 28.74 -0.83 -10.96
N ARG A 222 29.46 -0.98 -9.85
CA ARG A 222 30.61 -1.89 -9.75
C ARG A 222 30.17 -3.25 -9.21
N ILE A 223 30.49 -4.33 -9.91
CA ILE A 223 30.08 -5.69 -9.55
C ILE A 223 31.29 -6.49 -9.05
N PHE A 224 31.19 -7.00 -7.82
CA PHE A 224 32.11 -8.00 -7.28
C PHE A 224 31.45 -9.37 -7.32
N THR A 225 32.10 -10.36 -7.92
CA THR A 225 31.54 -11.70 -8.06
C THR A 225 32.20 -12.67 -7.10
N ILE A 226 31.39 -13.45 -6.40
CA ILE A 226 31.80 -14.47 -5.45
C ILE A 226 31.37 -15.84 -5.99
N GLY A 227 32.35 -16.62 -6.42
CA GLY A 227 32.13 -17.96 -6.96
C GLY A 227 31.82 -18.98 -5.88
N VAL A 228 30.65 -19.59 -5.95
CA VAL A 228 30.17 -20.58 -4.98
C VAL A 228 30.19 -21.98 -5.61
N GLY A 229 31.04 -22.87 -5.10
CA GLY A 229 31.18 -24.24 -5.60
C GLY A 229 32.60 -24.57 -6.04
N THR A 230 32.79 -25.71 -6.71
CA THR A 230 34.06 -26.21 -7.26
C THR A 230 33.98 -26.41 -8.78
N PRO A 231 35.09 -26.27 -9.53
CA PRO A 231 35.09 -26.45 -10.99
C PRO A 231 34.99 -27.95 -11.34
N GLU A 232 35.38 -28.84 -10.42
CA GLU A 232 35.17 -30.27 -10.57
C GLU A 232 33.66 -30.62 -10.55
N GLY A 233 32.86 -29.80 -9.88
CA GLY A 233 31.41 -29.92 -9.73
C GLY A 233 30.95 -31.07 -8.86
N GLU A 234 29.66 -31.07 -8.53
CA GLU A 234 29.03 -32.09 -7.68
C GLU A 234 27.58 -32.34 -8.11
N LEU A 235 27.06 -33.52 -7.77
CA LEU A 235 25.66 -33.86 -8.00
C LEU A 235 24.75 -33.04 -7.07
N VAL A 236 23.59 -32.62 -7.60
CA VAL A 236 22.64 -31.81 -6.86
C VAL A 236 21.64 -32.70 -6.11
N PRO A 237 21.65 -32.74 -4.76
CA PRO A 237 20.74 -33.59 -4.00
C PRO A 237 19.31 -33.02 -3.97
N VAL A 238 18.32 -33.88 -4.18
CA VAL A 238 16.88 -33.55 -4.14
C VAL A 238 16.08 -34.67 -3.46
N THR A 239 14.85 -34.39 -3.05
CA THR A 239 13.88 -35.40 -2.61
C THR A 239 12.79 -35.53 -3.67
N GLN A 240 12.70 -36.69 -4.31
CA GLN A 240 11.72 -36.92 -5.36
C GLN A 240 10.34 -37.20 -4.78
N CYS A 241 9.31 -36.50 -5.26
CA CYS A 241 7.94 -36.79 -4.85
C CYS A 241 7.43 -38.08 -5.51
N THR A 242 6.96 -39.04 -4.73
CA THR A 242 6.41 -40.29 -5.26
C THR A 242 5.02 -40.14 -5.89
N ALA A 243 4.35 -39.00 -5.68
CA ALA A 243 2.99 -38.75 -6.18
C ALA A 243 2.96 -37.96 -7.50
N CYS A 244 3.90 -37.03 -7.71
CA CYS A 244 3.94 -36.19 -8.91
C CYS A 244 5.33 -36.08 -9.55
N GLU A 245 6.33 -36.82 -9.04
CA GLU A 245 7.70 -36.83 -9.56
C GLU A 245 8.39 -35.45 -9.58
N ALA A 246 7.88 -34.49 -8.80
CA ALA A 246 8.52 -33.18 -8.67
C ALA A 246 9.76 -33.27 -7.76
N PRO A 247 10.90 -32.64 -8.14
CA PRO A 247 12.08 -32.57 -7.30
C PRO A 247 11.90 -31.54 -6.19
N ASN A 248 12.14 -31.93 -4.94
CA ASN A 248 12.02 -31.07 -3.76
C ASN A 248 13.36 -30.86 -3.06
N VAL A 249 13.48 -29.78 -2.29
CA VAL A 249 14.63 -29.55 -1.41
C VAL A 249 14.69 -30.65 -0.34
N PRO A 250 15.85 -31.26 -0.07
CA PRO A 250 16.01 -32.26 0.99
C PRO A 250 15.55 -31.75 2.37
N GLY A 251 14.91 -32.64 3.14
CA GLY A 251 14.43 -32.33 4.50
C GLY A 251 13.05 -31.65 4.58
N ARG A 252 12.33 -31.53 3.46
CA ARG A 252 10.94 -31.05 3.42
C ARG A 252 9.95 -32.19 3.72
N ASP A 253 8.92 -31.93 4.53
CA ASP A 253 7.89 -32.93 4.88
C ASP A 253 6.85 -33.19 3.78
N ARG A 254 6.56 -32.20 2.92
CA ARG A 254 5.50 -32.23 1.91
C ARG A 254 5.96 -31.66 0.57
N CYS A 255 5.44 -32.17 -0.54
CA CYS A 255 5.81 -31.74 -1.88
C CYS A 255 5.35 -30.29 -2.14
N HIS A 256 6.24 -29.46 -2.70
CA HIS A 256 5.90 -28.08 -3.07
C HIS A 256 4.85 -27.98 -4.18
N GLU A 257 4.72 -29.02 -5.01
CA GLU A 257 3.87 -28.99 -6.21
C GLU A 257 2.51 -29.67 -5.99
N CYS A 258 2.49 -30.86 -5.37
CA CYS A 258 1.25 -31.62 -5.15
C CYS A 258 0.84 -31.77 -3.67
N ASN A 259 1.60 -31.19 -2.74
CA ASN A 259 1.37 -31.26 -1.28
C ASN A 259 1.36 -32.68 -0.65
N ALA A 260 1.70 -33.72 -1.43
CA ALA A 260 1.84 -35.08 -0.95
C ALA A 260 3.00 -35.22 0.05
N ARG A 261 2.91 -36.19 0.97
CA ARG A 261 3.99 -36.45 1.94
C ARG A 261 5.25 -36.94 1.22
N LEU A 262 6.39 -36.31 1.51
CA LEU A 262 7.67 -36.71 0.92
C LEU A 262 8.30 -37.87 1.70
N SER A 263 9.01 -38.74 0.97
CA SER A 263 9.79 -39.82 1.55
C SER A 263 11.15 -39.27 2.01
N PRO A 264 11.76 -39.76 3.11
CA PRO A 264 13.06 -39.27 3.58
C PRO A 264 14.26 -39.67 2.70
N ALA A 265 14.02 -40.37 1.58
CA ALA A 265 15.07 -40.76 0.65
C ALA A 265 15.54 -39.55 -0.20
N THR A 266 16.85 -39.30 -0.19
CA THR A 266 17.51 -38.35 -1.09
C THR A 266 17.84 -39.02 -2.42
N ASP A 267 17.43 -38.40 -3.52
CA ASP A 267 17.82 -38.71 -4.91
C ASP A 267 18.65 -37.53 -5.46
N PHE A 268 19.02 -37.58 -6.73
CA PHE A 268 19.74 -36.51 -7.41
C PHE A 268 18.89 -35.88 -8.51
N MET A 269 19.09 -34.58 -8.74
CA MET A 269 18.46 -33.86 -9.85
C MET A 269 18.83 -34.55 -11.16
N ARG A 270 17.86 -34.74 -12.06
CA ARG A 270 18.07 -35.37 -13.37
C ARG A 270 17.72 -34.41 -14.50
N ASP A 271 18.44 -34.53 -15.60
CA ASP A 271 18.13 -33.82 -16.84
C ASP A 271 16.97 -34.50 -17.60
N GLU A 272 16.56 -33.92 -18.73
CA GLU A 272 15.51 -34.48 -19.59
C GLU A 272 15.84 -35.88 -20.14
N ALA A 273 17.12 -36.25 -20.15
CA ALA A 273 17.60 -37.59 -20.53
C ALA A 273 17.64 -38.58 -19.35
N GLY A 274 17.22 -38.16 -18.14
CA GLY A 274 17.20 -38.96 -16.92
C GLY A 274 18.57 -39.17 -16.26
N GLN A 275 19.61 -38.49 -16.74
CA GLN A 275 20.96 -38.55 -16.20
C GLN A 275 21.10 -37.58 -15.02
N ALA A 276 21.89 -37.94 -14.01
CA ALA A 276 22.08 -37.08 -12.85
C ALA A 276 22.87 -35.81 -13.24
N VAL A 277 22.33 -34.64 -12.90
CA VAL A 277 22.92 -33.34 -13.19
C VAL A 277 24.09 -33.09 -12.24
N ARG A 278 25.26 -32.80 -12.81
CA ARG A 278 26.47 -32.36 -12.10
C ARG A 278 26.65 -30.86 -12.37
N SER A 279 26.50 -30.04 -11.33
CA SER A 279 26.71 -28.58 -11.41
C SER A 279 28.16 -28.22 -11.12
N GLN A 280 28.75 -27.37 -11.96
CA GLN A 280 30.14 -26.93 -11.92
C GLN A 280 30.23 -25.40 -11.76
N LEU A 281 31.24 -24.93 -11.05
CA LEU A 281 31.51 -23.49 -10.97
C LEU A 281 32.10 -22.96 -12.28
N ASN A 282 31.40 -22.01 -12.92
CA ASN A 282 31.87 -21.30 -14.10
C ASN A 282 32.67 -20.03 -13.70
N GLU A 283 33.93 -20.22 -13.31
CA GLU A 283 34.82 -19.12 -12.94
C GLU A 283 35.05 -18.09 -14.06
N PRO A 284 35.25 -18.48 -15.35
CA PRO A 284 35.46 -17.53 -16.43
C PRO A 284 34.33 -16.50 -16.59
N MET A 285 33.07 -16.94 -16.54
CA MET A 285 31.90 -16.04 -16.66
C MET A 285 31.87 -15.00 -15.53
N LEU A 286 32.08 -15.44 -14.29
CA LEU A 286 32.06 -14.54 -13.14
C LEU A 286 33.25 -13.56 -13.14
N GLN A 287 34.40 -13.98 -13.67
CA GLN A 287 35.57 -13.12 -13.87
C GLN A 287 35.27 -12.03 -14.91
N GLU A 288 34.69 -12.39 -16.04
CA GLU A 288 34.35 -11.46 -17.12
C GLU A 288 33.37 -10.37 -16.64
N ILE A 289 32.31 -10.74 -15.90
CA ILE A 289 31.33 -9.79 -15.34
C ILE A 289 32.00 -8.79 -14.37
N ALA A 290 32.89 -9.28 -13.51
CA ALA A 290 33.59 -8.44 -12.55
C ALA A 290 34.58 -7.48 -13.24
N GLU A 291 35.31 -7.96 -14.24
CA GLU A 291 36.30 -7.16 -14.98
C GLU A 291 35.63 -6.02 -15.76
N ILE A 292 34.50 -6.27 -16.43
CA ILE A 292 33.76 -5.26 -17.21
C ILE A 292 33.36 -4.05 -16.36
N THR A 293 32.97 -4.29 -15.09
CA THR A 293 32.48 -3.24 -14.19
C THR A 293 33.58 -2.65 -13.29
N GLY A 294 34.82 -3.11 -13.45
CA GLY A 294 35.96 -2.68 -12.64
C GLY A 294 35.95 -3.22 -11.19
N GLY A 295 35.23 -4.32 -10.95
CA GLY A 295 35.34 -5.13 -9.74
C GLY A 295 36.36 -6.27 -9.89
N PHE A 296 36.29 -7.27 -9.02
CA PHE A 296 37.10 -8.49 -9.13
C PHE A 296 36.35 -9.72 -8.62
N TYR A 297 36.79 -10.89 -9.09
CA TYR A 297 36.28 -12.19 -8.72
C TYR A 297 36.99 -12.76 -7.48
N LEU A 298 36.25 -13.41 -6.58
CA LEU A 298 36.81 -14.23 -5.51
C LEU A 298 36.10 -15.58 -5.37
N PRO A 299 36.82 -16.69 -5.16
CA PRO A 299 36.20 -17.97 -4.81
C PRO A 299 35.80 -18.02 -3.33
N LEU A 300 34.63 -18.61 -3.02
CA LEU A 300 34.13 -18.77 -1.64
C LEU A 300 34.81 -19.89 -0.83
N ARG A 301 35.96 -20.39 -1.31
CA ARG A 301 36.71 -21.47 -0.66
C ARG A 301 37.74 -20.98 0.36
N GLY A 302 38.14 -19.71 0.28
CA GLY A 302 39.16 -19.12 1.16
C GLY A 302 38.64 -18.78 2.55
N ALA A 303 39.47 -18.95 3.59
CA ALA A 303 39.15 -18.56 4.97
C ALA A 303 39.07 -17.03 5.18
N ARG A 304 39.44 -16.23 4.16
CA ARG A 304 39.51 -14.75 4.21
C ARG A 304 38.83 -14.09 3.01
N THR A 305 37.91 -14.79 2.34
CA THR A 305 37.24 -14.26 1.14
C THR A 305 36.49 -12.96 1.45
N MET A 306 35.66 -12.94 2.50
CA MET A 306 34.91 -11.73 2.90
C MET A 306 35.82 -10.62 3.42
N GLU A 307 36.87 -10.97 4.16
CA GLU A 307 37.89 -10.00 4.61
C GLU A 307 38.58 -9.33 3.42
N THR A 308 38.89 -10.08 2.36
CA THR A 308 39.53 -9.57 1.14
C THR A 308 38.57 -8.69 0.34
N LEU A 309 37.31 -9.09 0.20
CA LEU A 309 36.26 -8.27 -0.41
C LEU A 309 36.11 -6.93 0.33
N GLN A 310 36.02 -6.98 1.66
CA GLN A 310 35.86 -5.77 2.48
C GLN A 310 37.10 -4.87 2.38
N LYS A 311 38.31 -5.40 2.55
CA LYS A 311 39.54 -4.58 2.58
C LYS A 311 39.94 -4.02 1.22
N ASN A 312 39.83 -4.82 0.15
CA ASN A 312 40.35 -4.46 -1.17
C ASN A 312 39.26 -3.99 -2.13
N GLY A 313 38.01 -4.41 -1.92
CA GLY A 313 36.87 -4.06 -2.77
C GLY A 313 36.05 -2.91 -2.21
N LEU A 314 35.51 -3.07 -0.99
CA LEU A 314 34.49 -2.16 -0.44
C LEU A 314 35.08 -0.96 0.31
N ALA A 315 36.02 -1.18 1.23
CA ALA A 315 36.61 -0.13 2.07
C ALA A 315 37.32 1.00 1.30
N PRO A 316 37.97 0.77 0.14
CA PRO A 316 38.59 1.84 -0.64
C PRO A 316 37.60 2.73 -1.40
N LEU A 317 36.33 2.34 -1.50
CA LEU A 317 35.33 3.10 -2.25
C LEU A 317 34.91 4.36 -1.46
N PRO A 318 34.63 5.48 -2.15
CA PRO A 318 34.19 6.69 -1.48
C PRO A 318 32.83 6.46 -0.85
N LYS A 319 32.71 6.74 0.44
CA LYS A 319 31.44 6.62 1.17
C LYS A 319 30.62 7.91 0.97
N SER A 320 29.33 7.76 0.70
CA SER A 320 28.43 8.90 0.45
C SER A 320 27.92 9.49 1.77
N GLU A 321 27.77 10.82 1.85
CA GLU A 321 27.22 11.50 3.02
C GLU A 321 25.70 11.36 3.02
N ASN A 322 25.15 10.50 3.89
CA ASN A 322 23.71 10.27 3.93
C ASN A 322 23.05 10.82 5.21
N ASN A 323 21.98 11.59 5.05
CA ASN A 323 21.45 12.53 6.05
C ASN A 323 20.28 12.02 6.92
N ASN A 324 20.08 10.70 7.04
CA ASN A 324 18.76 10.18 7.44
C ASN A 324 18.67 9.37 8.75
N ALA A 325 19.75 9.17 9.50
CA ALA A 325 19.65 8.55 10.84
C ALA A 325 19.65 9.61 11.96
N MET A 326 18.52 9.74 12.67
CA MET A 326 18.38 10.62 13.84
C MET A 326 18.95 9.91 15.08
N VAL A 327 20.13 10.33 15.53
CA VAL A 327 20.79 9.77 16.72
C VAL A 327 20.54 10.69 17.92
N ARG A 328 20.25 10.11 19.09
CA ARG A 328 20.06 10.85 20.35
C ARG A 328 21.42 11.22 20.94
N ARG A 329 21.82 12.50 20.83
CA ARG A 329 23.04 13.00 21.47
C ARG A 329 22.69 13.67 22.80
N PRO A 330 23.25 13.22 23.94
CA PRO A 330 23.03 13.87 25.23
C PRO A 330 23.67 15.27 25.26
N ILE A 331 22.99 16.25 25.84
CA ILE A 331 23.48 17.63 25.92
C ILE A 331 24.45 17.76 27.10
N GLU A 332 25.66 18.22 26.82
CA GLU A 332 26.65 18.55 27.85
C GLU A 332 26.35 19.90 28.49
N ARG A 333 26.40 19.95 29.82
CA ARG A 333 25.99 21.10 30.64
C ARG A 333 27.14 21.60 31.53
N PHE A 334 28.38 21.37 31.12
CA PHE A 334 29.58 21.76 31.87
C PHE A 334 29.74 23.28 32.03
N GLN A 335 29.03 24.09 31.23
CA GLN A 335 29.12 25.55 31.24
C GLN A 335 28.63 26.14 32.59
N TYR A 336 27.63 25.52 33.22
CA TYR A 336 27.11 25.98 34.52
C TYR A 336 28.13 25.81 35.67
N PRO A 337 28.68 24.60 35.92
CA PRO A 337 29.71 24.44 36.96
C PRO A 337 31.00 25.19 36.61
N LEU A 338 31.39 25.28 35.33
CA LEU A 338 32.56 26.06 34.90
C LEU A 338 32.40 27.55 35.20
N GLY A 339 31.27 28.14 34.80
CA GLY A 339 30.98 29.56 35.03
C GLY A 339 30.93 29.90 36.52
N LEU A 340 30.30 29.05 37.34
CA LEU A 340 30.27 29.23 38.79
C LEU A 340 31.66 29.10 39.42
N GLY A 341 32.47 28.14 38.98
CA GLY A 341 33.84 27.96 39.46
C GLY A 341 34.73 29.17 39.16
N VAL A 342 34.67 29.69 37.93
CA VAL A 342 35.39 30.92 37.53
C VAL A 342 34.92 32.13 38.33
N ALA A 343 33.60 32.27 38.56
CA ALA A 343 33.05 33.36 39.36
C ALA A 343 33.56 33.33 40.82
N LEU A 344 33.69 32.15 41.43
CA LEU A 344 34.24 32.01 42.79
C LEU A 344 35.74 32.34 42.84
N LEU A 345 36.53 31.99 41.83
CA LEU A 345 37.94 32.39 41.74
C LEU A 345 38.09 33.91 41.61
N LEU A 346 37.23 34.55 40.80
CA LEU A 346 37.22 36.01 40.68
C LEU A 346 36.80 36.68 41.98
N LEU A 347 35.83 36.10 42.70
CA LEU A 347 35.39 36.62 44.00
C LEU A 347 36.49 36.50 45.06
N GLU A 348 37.28 35.42 45.04
CA GLU A 348 38.46 35.26 45.90
C GLU A 348 39.56 36.28 45.53
N LEU A 349 39.86 36.42 44.24
CA LEU A 349 40.91 37.32 43.73
C LEU A 349 40.61 38.80 43.99
N LEU A 350 39.35 39.20 43.85
CA LEU A 350 38.90 40.57 44.07
C LEU A 350 38.61 40.87 45.56
N TRP A 351 38.74 39.88 46.45
CA TRP A 351 38.48 40.08 47.87
C TRP A 351 39.59 40.96 48.49
N PRO A 352 39.26 42.15 49.04
CA PRO A 352 40.26 43.07 49.57
C PRO A 352 41.02 42.45 50.74
N ALA A 353 42.31 42.14 50.55
CA ALA A 353 43.16 41.62 51.61
C ALA A 353 43.62 42.74 52.53
N GLY A 354 43.09 42.77 53.75
CA GLY A 354 43.61 43.60 54.82
C GLY A 354 43.23 45.08 54.74
N ARG A 355 42.59 45.57 55.80
CA ARG A 355 42.36 47.01 56.01
C ARG A 355 43.70 47.74 56.17
N ARG A 356 44.17 48.36 55.09
CA ARG A 356 44.79 49.70 55.16
C ARG A 356 44.18 50.57 54.08
N ALA A 357 43.28 51.45 54.54
CA ALA A 357 42.83 52.58 53.76
C ALA A 357 44.03 53.47 53.45
N ALA A 358 44.47 53.50 52.19
CA ALA A 358 45.00 54.66 51.48
C ALA A 358 45.75 54.22 50.21
N ALA A 359 45.03 54.14 49.10
CA ALA A 359 45.48 54.68 47.82
C ALA A 359 44.31 54.58 46.84
N ARG A 360 43.78 55.74 46.48
CA ARG A 360 42.77 55.94 45.45
C ARG A 360 43.42 55.61 44.10
N GLN A 361 43.48 54.34 43.73
CA GLN A 361 43.84 53.90 42.39
C GLN A 361 42.64 53.18 41.78
N SER A 362 41.96 53.96 40.92
CA SER A 362 41.11 53.56 39.81
C SER A 362 40.38 52.22 39.93
N SER A 363 39.16 52.29 40.45
CA SER A 363 38.07 51.30 40.35
C SER A 363 37.61 51.03 38.91
N VAL A 364 38.48 51.19 37.91
CA VAL A 364 38.16 51.04 36.48
C VAL A 364 38.62 49.68 35.96
N THR A 365 39.62 49.03 36.57
CA THR A 365 40.16 47.74 36.12
C THR A 365 39.30 46.54 36.56
N ALA A 366 38.71 46.57 37.76
CA ALA A 366 37.86 45.48 38.26
C ALA A 366 36.50 45.40 37.52
N SER A 367 35.88 46.55 37.23
CA SER A 367 34.62 46.62 36.49
C SER A 367 34.79 46.28 35.01
N ALA A 368 35.94 46.61 34.41
CA ALA A 368 36.24 46.29 33.01
C ALA A 368 36.52 44.80 32.78
N LEU A 369 37.15 44.10 33.74
CA LEU A 369 37.34 42.64 33.64
C LEU A 369 36.02 41.87 33.82
N LEU A 370 35.12 42.32 34.71
CA LEU A 370 33.79 41.73 34.88
C LEU A 370 32.88 41.96 33.65
N LEU A 371 32.99 43.12 32.98
CA LEU A 371 32.30 43.36 31.71
C LEU A 371 32.90 42.55 30.55
N ALA A 372 34.24 42.42 30.48
CA ALA A 372 34.93 41.68 29.43
C ALA A 372 34.72 40.15 29.50
N LEU A 373 34.50 39.60 30.70
CA LEU A 373 34.14 38.18 30.91
C LEU A 373 32.64 37.89 30.79
N ALA A 374 31.77 38.90 30.77
CA ALA A 374 30.36 38.75 30.40
C ALA A 374 30.14 38.74 28.88
N LEU A 375 31.17 39.12 28.10
CA LEU A 375 31.11 39.28 26.65
C LEU A 375 31.33 38.03 25.78
N PRO A 376 31.80 36.84 26.25
CA PRO A 376 31.80 35.64 25.43
C PRO A 376 30.52 34.80 25.55
N LEU A 377 29.51 35.19 26.35
CA LEU A 377 28.22 34.48 26.39
C LEU A 377 27.23 34.89 25.28
N SER A 378 27.52 35.95 24.53
CA SER A 378 26.55 36.54 23.58
C SER A 378 26.90 36.36 22.10
N LEU A 379 28.07 35.80 21.78
CA LEU A 379 28.56 35.65 20.39
C LEU A 379 28.10 34.35 19.69
N PHE A 380 27.31 33.52 20.37
CA PHE A 380 26.52 32.44 19.75
C PHE A 380 25.03 32.64 19.99
N ALA A 381 24.56 33.89 19.97
CA ALA A 381 23.14 34.13 19.76
C ALA A 381 22.88 33.91 18.26
N GLU A 382 22.53 32.68 17.87
CA GLU A 382 21.76 32.47 16.64
C GLU A 382 20.64 33.50 16.65
N THR A 383 20.68 34.45 15.72
CA THR A 383 19.63 35.45 15.60
C THR A 383 18.37 34.70 15.22
N LYS A 384 17.48 34.50 16.20
CA LYS A 384 16.21 33.81 16.00
C LYS A 384 15.50 34.47 14.81
N PRO A 385 15.04 33.69 13.82
CA PRO A 385 14.42 34.23 12.63
C PRO A 385 13.22 35.09 13.04
N THR A 386 13.09 36.28 12.46
CA THR A 386 11.91 37.13 12.69
C THR A 386 10.78 36.75 11.75
N LEU A 387 9.56 37.20 12.05
CA LEU A 387 8.42 37.01 11.15
C LEU A 387 8.67 37.63 9.76
N SER A 388 9.40 38.76 9.70
CA SER A 388 9.77 39.40 8.44
C SER A 388 10.71 38.53 7.62
N ASP A 389 11.66 37.85 8.27
CA ASP A 389 12.59 36.95 7.59
C ASP A 389 11.85 35.74 7.01
N ALA A 390 10.95 35.13 7.79
CA ALA A 390 10.12 34.02 7.33
C ALA A 390 9.22 34.42 6.14
N HIS A 391 8.62 35.61 6.19
CA HIS A 391 7.83 36.15 5.07
C HIS A 391 8.68 36.49 3.85
N LYS A 392 9.93 36.90 4.05
CA LYS A 392 10.87 37.17 2.96
C LYS A 392 11.23 35.87 2.25
N LEU A 393 11.68 34.85 2.99
CA LEU A 393 11.98 33.53 2.44
C LEU A 393 10.80 32.95 1.64
N TYR A 394 9.58 33.08 2.16
CA TYR A 394 8.39 32.62 1.46
C TYR A 394 8.16 33.36 0.13
N ARG A 395 8.38 34.68 0.09
CA ARG A 395 8.24 35.48 -1.14
C ARG A 395 9.37 35.25 -2.15
N ASP A 396 10.55 34.89 -1.65
CA ASP A 396 11.73 34.60 -2.48
C ASP A 396 11.66 33.18 -3.09
N GLY A 397 10.58 32.41 -2.85
CA GLY A 397 10.40 31.04 -3.35
C GLY A 397 11.11 29.96 -2.52
N GLU A 398 11.80 30.36 -1.44
CA GLU A 398 12.52 29.46 -0.54
C GLU A 398 11.56 28.82 0.49
N PHE A 399 10.66 27.96 0.01
CA PHE A 399 9.56 27.43 0.84
C PHE A 399 10.01 26.50 1.98
N ALA A 400 11.00 25.64 1.75
CA ALA A 400 11.51 24.75 2.80
C ALA A 400 12.22 25.54 3.93
N PRO A 401 13.12 26.49 3.64
CA PRO A 401 13.63 27.43 4.63
C PRO A 401 12.54 28.29 5.31
N ALA A 402 11.57 28.79 4.54
CA ALA A 402 10.47 29.58 5.09
C ALA A 402 9.65 28.78 6.11
N LYS A 403 9.34 27.52 5.82
CA LYS A 403 8.67 26.60 6.74
C LYS A 403 9.46 26.47 8.05
N GLN A 404 10.77 26.22 7.97
CA GLN A 404 11.63 26.11 9.16
C GLN A 404 11.62 27.40 9.98
N ALA A 405 11.69 28.56 9.33
CA ALA A 405 11.62 29.85 10.02
C ALA A 405 10.27 30.04 10.75
N TYR A 406 9.14 29.63 10.15
CA TYR A 406 7.85 29.64 10.83
C TYR A 406 7.78 28.63 11.99
N GLU A 407 8.37 27.44 11.85
CA GLU A 407 8.45 26.43 12.91
C GLU A 407 9.26 26.93 14.11
N GLU A 408 10.37 27.64 13.89
CA GLU A 408 11.14 28.27 14.97
C GLU A 408 10.33 29.36 15.70
N LEU A 409 9.55 30.17 14.97
CA LEU A 409 8.62 31.12 15.58
C LEU A 409 7.52 30.41 16.38
N LEU A 410 7.02 29.27 15.90
CA LEU A 410 6.04 28.44 16.59
C LEU A 410 6.60 27.83 17.88
N ARG A 411 7.90 27.58 18.01
CA ARG A 411 8.49 27.15 19.30
C ARG A 411 8.30 28.19 20.40
N LEU A 412 8.27 29.48 20.03
CA LEU A 412 8.00 30.57 20.96
C LEU A 412 6.50 30.79 21.19
N GLN A 413 5.67 30.51 20.19
CA GLN A 413 4.22 30.68 20.24
C GLN A 413 3.47 29.45 19.70
N PRO A 414 3.46 28.31 20.43
CA PRO A 414 2.95 27.04 19.89
C PRO A 414 1.44 27.03 19.59
N GLY A 415 0.68 28.00 20.13
CA GLY A 415 -0.76 28.13 19.90
C GLY A 415 -1.13 29.10 18.78
N ASN A 416 -0.16 29.74 18.11
CA ASN A 416 -0.45 30.77 17.12
C ASN A 416 -0.95 30.16 15.79
N ALA A 417 -2.27 30.18 15.61
CA ALA A 417 -2.92 29.60 14.43
C ALA A 417 -2.47 30.23 13.10
N LYS A 418 -2.13 31.53 13.07
CA LYS A 418 -1.66 32.20 11.86
C LYS A 418 -0.26 31.75 11.46
N LEU A 419 0.63 31.53 12.43
CA LEU A 419 1.95 30.94 12.17
C LEU A 419 1.82 29.49 11.70
N HIS A 420 0.92 28.71 12.28
CA HIS A 420 0.61 27.38 11.79
C HIS A 420 0.08 27.40 10.35
N TYR A 421 -0.84 28.32 10.02
CA TYR A 421 -1.33 28.49 8.64
C TYR A 421 -0.19 28.82 7.68
N ASN A 422 0.67 29.79 8.02
CA ASN A 422 1.80 30.19 7.18
C ASN A 422 2.85 29.08 6.99
N ALA A 423 3.15 28.33 8.06
CA ALA A 423 3.99 27.14 7.99
C ALA A 423 3.38 26.08 7.08
N GLY A 424 2.06 25.88 7.18
CA GLY A 424 1.31 24.96 6.31
C GLY A 424 1.35 25.38 4.85
N THR A 425 1.20 26.66 4.53
CA THR A 425 1.32 27.16 3.15
C THR A 425 2.73 26.98 2.60
N ALA A 426 3.76 27.25 3.42
CA ALA A 426 5.16 27.03 3.04
C ALA A 426 5.44 25.53 2.78
N ALA A 427 4.96 24.65 3.66
CA ALA A 427 5.09 23.21 3.49
C ALA A 427 4.37 22.70 2.24
N TYR A 428 3.17 23.24 1.93
CA TYR A 428 2.42 22.87 0.73
C TYR A 428 3.17 23.23 -0.55
N GLN A 429 3.71 24.45 -0.63
CA GLN A 429 4.50 24.89 -1.79
C GLN A 429 5.83 24.14 -1.92
N ALA A 430 6.41 23.69 -0.81
CA ALA A 430 7.57 22.81 -0.81
C ALA A 430 7.27 21.34 -1.20
N GLY A 431 6.03 20.99 -1.57
CA GLY A 431 5.60 19.62 -1.87
C GLY A 431 5.51 18.70 -0.64
N GLN A 432 5.65 19.24 0.57
CA GLN A 432 5.65 18.50 1.84
C GLN A 432 4.23 18.38 2.39
N PHE A 433 3.35 17.67 1.67
CA PHE A 433 1.91 17.64 1.97
C PHE A 433 1.56 17.09 3.37
N ASN A 434 2.32 16.11 3.88
CA ASN A 434 2.11 15.57 5.23
C ASN A 434 2.34 16.63 6.32
N GLU A 435 3.41 17.42 6.21
CA GLU A 435 3.66 18.54 7.15
C GLU A 435 2.65 19.67 6.94
N ALA A 436 2.28 19.97 5.69
CA ALA A 436 1.24 20.97 5.40
C ALA A 436 -0.08 20.61 6.10
N GLN A 437 -0.53 19.36 5.98
CA GLN A 437 -1.75 18.87 6.62
C GLN A 437 -1.68 19.02 8.16
N LYS A 438 -0.56 18.64 8.77
CA LYS A 438 -0.33 18.78 10.22
C LYS A 438 -0.41 20.24 10.67
N HIS A 439 0.25 21.14 9.96
CA HIS A 439 0.24 22.57 10.27
C HIS A 439 -1.14 23.20 10.05
N PHE A 440 -1.85 22.88 8.96
CA PHE A 440 -3.20 23.38 8.74
C PHE A 440 -4.20 22.85 9.77
N ARG A 441 -4.13 21.57 10.16
CA ARG A 441 -4.97 21.03 11.24
C ARG A 441 -4.74 21.76 12.57
N ALA A 442 -3.50 22.14 12.86
CA ALA A 442 -3.20 22.98 14.03
C ALA A 442 -3.77 24.40 13.90
N ALA A 443 -3.79 24.97 12.69
CA ALA A 443 -4.36 26.29 12.40
C ALA A 443 -5.88 26.35 12.54
N LEU A 444 -6.60 25.22 12.44
CA LEU A 444 -8.05 25.15 12.66
C LEU A 444 -8.50 25.51 14.08
N ARG A 445 -7.58 25.63 15.05
CA ARG A 445 -7.87 26.10 16.42
C ARG A 445 -8.13 27.61 16.51
N THR A 446 -8.19 28.31 15.38
CA THR A 446 -8.46 29.75 15.31
C THR A 446 -9.94 30.08 15.56
N GLU A 447 -10.20 31.21 16.20
CA GLU A 447 -11.56 31.80 16.28
C GLU A 447 -11.88 32.69 15.06
N ASP A 448 -10.86 33.07 14.27
CA ASP A 448 -11.04 33.85 13.04
C ASP A 448 -11.63 32.97 11.92
N LEU A 449 -12.92 33.18 11.62
CA LEU A 449 -13.65 32.48 10.57
C LEU A 449 -13.03 32.62 9.17
N SER A 450 -12.40 33.76 8.88
CA SER A 450 -11.73 33.99 7.59
C SER A 450 -10.45 33.19 7.46
N LEU A 451 -9.66 33.10 8.54
CA LEU A 451 -8.50 32.21 8.59
C LEU A 451 -8.93 30.74 8.55
N MET A 452 -10.00 30.38 9.26
CA MET A 452 -10.54 29.01 9.27
C MET A 452 -11.03 28.58 7.88
N ASN A 453 -11.80 29.42 7.17
CA ASN A 453 -12.24 29.15 5.79
C ASN A 453 -11.04 28.93 4.85
N ARG A 454 -10.01 29.80 4.90
CA ARG A 454 -8.77 29.63 4.11
C ARG A 454 -8.00 28.36 4.47
N THR A 455 -8.01 27.98 5.75
CA THR A 455 -7.35 26.76 6.23
C THR A 455 -8.06 25.52 5.69
N PHE A 456 -9.40 25.48 5.70
CA PHE A 456 -10.17 24.41 5.10
C PHE A 456 -9.94 24.30 3.59
N TYR A 457 -9.92 25.44 2.87
CA TYR A 457 -9.58 25.45 1.46
C TYR A 457 -8.20 24.82 1.17
N ASN A 458 -7.18 25.21 1.94
CA ASN A 458 -5.83 24.66 1.77
C ASN A 458 -5.70 23.20 2.21
N LEU A 459 -6.44 22.76 3.22
CA LEU A 459 -6.55 21.34 3.57
C LEU A 459 -7.17 20.54 2.43
N GLY A 460 -8.22 21.06 1.79
CA GLY A 460 -8.80 20.46 0.59
C GLY A 460 -7.78 20.31 -0.54
N ASN A 461 -6.99 21.36 -0.81
CA ASN A 461 -5.92 21.30 -1.81
C ASN A 461 -4.84 20.28 -1.43
N THR A 462 -4.45 20.23 -0.16
CA THR A 462 -3.43 19.32 0.37
C THR A 462 -3.86 17.86 0.23
N GLN A 463 -5.09 17.54 0.68
CA GLN A 463 -5.66 16.19 0.54
C GLN A 463 -5.80 15.78 -0.92
N TYR A 464 -6.22 16.71 -1.80
CA TYR A 464 -6.32 16.41 -3.22
C TYR A 464 -4.97 16.00 -3.84
N ARG A 465 -3.89 16.72 -3.49
CA ARG A 465 -2.53 16.40 -3.94
C ARG A 465 -2.01 15.08 -3.36
N GLN A 466 -2.31 14.80 -2.08
CA GLN A 466 -1.97 13.51 -1.48
C GLN A 466 -2.71 12.36 -2.19
N GLY A 467 -4.00 12.52 -2.48
CA GLY A 467 -4.75 11.58 -3.30
C GLY A 467 -4.14 11.41 -4.69
N GLN A 468 -3.75 12.51 -5.35
CA GLN A 468 -3.13 12.45 -6.69
C GLN A 468 -1.81 11.65 -6.71
N ALA A 469 -1.08 11.60 -5.60
CA ALA A 469 0.15 10.83 -5.47
C ALA A 469 -0.08 9.32 -5.20
N MET A 470 -1.33 8.90 -4.93
CA MET A 470 -1.65 7.49 -4.68
C MET A 470 -1.71 6.69 -5.99
N GLY A 471 -1.20 5.45 -5.98
CA GLY A 471 -1.14 4.58 -7.17
C GLY A 471 -2.44 3.85 -7.49
N LYS A 472 -3.28 3.54 -6.49
CA LYS A 472 -4.55 2.81 -6.67
C LYS A 472 -5.75 3.76 -6.63
N PRO A 473 -6.75 3.62 -7.52
CA PRO A 473 -7.95 4.47 -7.49
C PRO A 473 -8.74 4.39 -6.17
N GLU A 474 -8.69 3.26 -5.47
CA GLU A 474 -9.34 3.05 -4.16
C GLU A 474 -8.78 4.02 -3.11
N ASP A 475 -7.45 4.12 -3.03
CA ASP A 475 -6.75 5.04 -2.12
C ASP A 475 -6.93 6.51 -2.54
N GLN A 476 -6.96 6.78 -3.85
CA GLN A 476 -7.23 8.12 -4.40
C GLN A 476 -8.61 8.62 -3.94
N ILE A 477 -9.64 7.78 -4.03
CA ILE A 477 -11.01 8.14 -3.65
C ILE A 477 -11.08 8.50 -2.17
N LEU A 478 -10.40 7.75 -1.30
CA LEU A 478 -10.42 8.01 0.15
C LEU A 478 -9.85 9.40 0.48
N GLU A 479 -8.73 9.79 -0.11
CA GLU A 479 -8.14 11.11 0.10
C GLU A 479 -8.95 12.24 -0.57
N TRP A 480 -9.49 11.98 -1.76
CA TRP A 480 -10.32 12.96 -2.46
C TRP A 480 -11.67 13.20 -1.77
N GLU A 481 -12.25 12.21 -1.10
CA GLU A 481 -13.43 12.41 -0.25
C GLU A 481 -13.12 13.33 0.93
N GLN A 482 -11.97 13.15 1.58
CA GLN A 482 -11.53 14.07 2.62
C GLN A 482 -11.30 15.49 2.06
N ALA A 483 -10.73 15.60 0.86
CA ALA A 483 -10.59 16.88 0.17
C ALA A 483 -11.95 17.55 -0.06
N ALA A 484 -12.94 16.79 -0.55
CA ALA A 484 -14.30 17.26 -0.77
C ALA A 484 -14.95 17.76 0.54
N GLN A 485 -14.81 17.02 1.65
CA GLN A 485 -15.32 17.43 2.96
C GLN A 485 -14.70 18.75 3.45
N PHE A 486 -13.40 18.95 3.24
CA PHE A 486 -12.75 20.21 3.59
C PHE A 486 -13.24 21.38 2.71
N TYR A 487 -13.44 21.18 1.41
CA TYR A 487 -14.05 22.23 0.58
C TYR A 487 -15.50 22.50 0.95
N GLU A 488 -16.29 21.49 1.30
CA GLU A 488 -17.66 21.65 1.80
C GLU A 488 -17.68 22.50 3.06
N SER A 489 -16.81 22.18 4.02
CA SER A 489 -16.64 22.97 5.25
C SER A 489 -16.25 24.43 4.95
N ALA A 490 -15.38 24.66 3.97
CA ALA A 490 -15.01 26.01 3.54
C ALA A 490 -16.20 26.78 2.93
N VAL A 491 -16.98 26.14 2.04
CA VAL A 491 -18.17 26.73 1.41
C VAL A 491 -19.28 26.98 2.44
N GLU A 492 -19.42 26.11 3.43
CA GLU A 492 -20.42 26.26 4.50
C GLU A 492 -20.10 27.48 5.38
N LEU A 493 -18.83 27.68 5.73
CA LEU A 493 -18.35 28.87 6.45
C LEU A 493 -18.49 30.16 5.66
N ASN A 494 -18.24 30.12 4.35
CA ASN A 494 -18.37 31.27 3.46
C ASN A 494 -19.02 30.86 2.13
N ARG A 495 -20.34 31.02 2.04
CA ARG A 495 -21.12 30.70 0.83
C ARG A 495 -20.72 31.51 -0.42
N ARG A 496 -19.94 32.59 -0.27
CA ARG A 496 -19.40 33.39 -1.40
C ARG A 496 -18.03 32.91 -1.87
N ASP A 497 -17.45 31.89 -1.25
CA ASP A 497 -16.15 31.32 -1.65
C ASP A 497 -16.29 30.49 -2.94
N THR A 498 -16.16 31.17 -4.07
CA THR A 498 -16.24 30.55 -5.40
C THR A 498 -15.05 29.63 -5.71
N ARG A 499 -13.93 29.75 -4.99
CA ARG A 499 -12.76 28.88 -5.20
C ARG A 499 -13.02 27.51 -4.61
N SER A 500 -13.43 27.45 -3.34
CA SER A 500 -13.80 26.19 -2.68
C SER A 500 -14.95 25.49 -3.39
N ALA A 501 -15.97 26.23 -3.84
CA ALA A 501 -17.10 25.65 -4.58
C ALA A 501 -16.68 25.05 -5.94
N ARG A 502 -15.78 25.71 -6.69
CA ARG A 502 -15.24 25.17 -7.94
C ARG A 502 -14.38 23.94 -7.69
N ASN A 503 -13.49 23.98 -6.70
CA ASN A 503 -12.63 22.84 -6.36
C ASN A 503 -13.44 21.65 -5.86
N LEU A 504 -14.49 21.87 -5.07
CA LEU A 504 -15.41 20.82 -4.65
C LEU A 504 -16.03 20.11 -5.86
N LYS A 505 -16.60 20.86 -6.81
CA LYS A 505 -17.17 20.30 -8.04
C LYS A 505 -16.14 19.49 -8.84
N PHE A 506 -14.92 20.02 -8.94
CA PHE A 506 -13.83 19.37 -9.65
C PHE A 506 -13.40 18.06 -8.97
N VAL A 507 -13.19 18.07 -7.65
CA VAL A 507 -12.81 16.86 -6.90
C VAL A 507 -13.93 15.81 -6.92
N ARG A 508 -15.20 16.21 -6.81
CA ARG A 508 -16.35 15.29 -6.97
C ARG A 508 -16.37 14.64 -8.35
N SER A 509 -16.05 15.39 -9.41
CA SER A 509 -15.88 14.82 -10.75
C SER A 509 -14.73 13.82 -10.84
N LYS A 510 -13.61 14.08 -10.16
CA LYS A 510 -12.46 13.18 -10.11
C LYS A 510 -12.74 11.89 -9.34
N ILE A 511 -13.46 12.00 -8.22
CA ILE A 511 -13.96 10.83 -7.47
C ILE A 511 -14.86 9.97 -8.38
N ALA A 512 -15.79 10.58 -9.11
CA ALA A 512 -16.66 9.85 -10.03
C ALA A 512 -15.86 9.15 -11.15
N GLU A 513 -14.85 9.82 -11.72
CA GLU A 513 -13.93 9.24 -12.72
C GLU A 513 -13.14 8.07 -12.14
N ALA A 514 -12.63 8.18 -10.91
CA ALA A 514 -11.90 7.10 -10.25
C ALA A 514 -12.82 5.92 -9.90
N LYS A 515 -14.03 6.16 -9.40
CA LYS A 515 -15.04 5.13 -9.13
C LYS A 515 -15.37 4.36 -10.42
N ALA A 516 -15.52 5.05 -11.55
CA ALA A 516 -15.81 4.40 -12.84
C ALA A 516 -14.68 3.48 -13.35
N LYS A 517 -13.45 3.63 -12.84
CA LYS A 517 -12.31 2.74 -13.14
C LYS A 517 -12.27 1.51 -12.23
N LEU A 518 -13.04 1.48 -11.15
CA LEU A 518 -13.10 0.34 -10.25
C LEU A 518 -13.97 -0.75 -10.85
N GLU A 519 -13.58 -2.00 -10.59
CA GLU A 519 -14.46 -3.15 -10.81
C GLU A 519 -15.58 -3.08 -9.78
N GLN A 520 -16.80 -2.82 -10.24
CA GLN A 520 -17.99 -2.69 -9.40
C GLN A 520 -19.03 -3.72 -9.81
N LEU A 521 -19.70 -4.29 -8.81
CA LEU A 521 -20.83 -5.16 -9.08
C LEU A 521 -22.07 -4.28 -9.32
N SER A 522 -22.52 -4.21 -10.57
CA SER A 522 -23.59 -3.29 -11.00
C SER A 522 -24.80 -4.01 -11.57
N ASP A 523 -25.84 -3.27 -11.95
CA ASP A 523 -27.06 -3.81 -12.55
C ASP A 523 -26.93 -4.20 -14.04
N GLU A 524 -25.70 -4.20 -14.55
CA GLU A 524 -25.27 -4.81 -15.81
C GLU A 524 -24.05 -5.71 -15.52
N VAL A 525 -24.20 -7.01 -15.79
CA VAL A 525 -23.23 -8.04 -15.46
C VAL A 525 -22.89 -8.81 -16.75
N PRO A 526 -21.77 -8.46 -17.42
CA PRO A 526 -21.23 -9.29 -18.47
C PRO A 526 -20.76 -10.62 -17.89
N LEU A 527 -20.62 -11.65 -18.73
CA LEU A 527 -19.92 -12.88 -18.35
C LEU A 527 -18.55 -12.55 -17.73
N ASP A 528 -18.21 -13.31 -16.68
CA ASP A 528 -17.07 -13.14 -15.80
C ASP A 528 -17.17 -11.92 -14.86
N GLY A 529 -18.23 -11.10 -14.94
CA GLY A 529 -18.41 -9.90 -14.13
C GLY A 529 -18.45 -10.17 -12.63
N VAL A 530 -19.08 -11.26 -12.20
CA VAL A 530 -19.06 -11.72 -10.80
C VAL A 530 -17.75 -12.46 -10.49
N THR A 531 -17.28 -13.28 -11.42
CA THR A 531 -16.13 -14.17 -11.20
C THR A 531 -14.80 -13.42 -11.08
N ARG A 532 -14.68 -12.22 -11.67
CA ARG A 532 -13.52 -11.33 -11.48
C ARG A 532 -13.25 -11.01 -10.01
N PHE A 533 -14.29 -10.88 -9.18
CA PHE A 533 -14.13 -10.69 -7.73
C PHE A 533 -13.61 -11.92 -7.00
N LYS A 534 -13.74 -13.11 -7.60
CA LYS A 534 -13.24 -14.38 -7.05
C LYS A 534 -11.76 -14.65 -7.39
N GLN A 535 -11.23 -14.05 -8.46
CA GLN A 535 -9.86 -14.30 -8.92
C GLN A 535 -8.78 -13.56 -8.12
N LYS A 536 -9.15 -12.58 -7.30
CA LYS A 536 -8.21 -11.85 -6.43
C LYS A 536 -7.90 -12.69 -5.18
N GLN A 537 -6.61 -12.87 -4.88
CA GLN A 537 -6.15 -13.70 -3.74
C GLN A 537 -6.36 -13.02 -2.36
N GLU A 538 -6.74 -11.73 -2.34
CA GLU A 538 -6.94 -10.98 -1.09
C GLU A 538 -8.35 -11.25 -0.51
N LYS A 539 -8.39 -11.86 0.67
CA LYS A 539 -9.63 -12.07 1.45
C LYS A 539 -10.10 -10.76 2.08
N GLU A 540 -10.60 -9.86 1.27
CA GLU A 540 -11.17 -8.58 1.73
C GLU A 540 -12.61 -8.74 2.17
N ILE A 541 -12.89 -8.39 3.43
CA ILE A 541 -14.24 -8.40 3.98
C ILE A 541 -15.08 -7.37 3.25
N THR A 542 -16.25 -7.78 2.76
CA THR A 542 -17.16 -6.92 1.98
C THR A 542 -18.50 -6.72 2.69
N LEU A 543 -18.97 -7.72 3.45
CA LEU A 543 -20.21 -7.65 4.19
C LEU A 543 -20.05 -8.27 5.57
N ARG A 544 -20.57 -7.59 6.59
CA ARG A 544 -20.79 -8.16 7.92
C ARG A 544 -22.26 -8.10 8.26
N VAL A 545 -22.79 -9.22 8.76
CA VAL A 545 -24.17 -9.36 9.18
C VAL A 545 -24.22 -9.75 10.66
N PHE A 546 -24.95 -8.96 11.44
CA PHE A 546 -25.19 -9.17 12.86
C PHE A 546 -26.65 -9.59 13.01
N PRO A 547 -26.92 -10.91 13.13
CA PRO A 547 -28.27 -11.39 13.35
C PRO A 547 -28.73 -11.07 14.77
N PRO A 548 -30.05 -10.95 15.03
CA PRO A 548 -30.53 -10.82 16.40
C PRO A 548 -30.30 -12.11 17.22
N LYS A 549 -30.25 -13.27 16.57
CA LYS A 549 -29.92 -14.59 17.15
C LYS A 549 -29.16 -15.44 16.14
N ARG A 550 -28.14 -16.18 16.56
CA ARG A 550 -27.27 -16.99 15.68
C ARG A 550 -28.07 -18.05 14.90
N GLU A 551 -29.08 -18.62 15.54
CA GLU A 551 -29.90 -19.71 14.98
C GLU A 551 -30.79 -19.26 13.81
N LEU A 552 -30.92 -17.94 13.58
CA LEU A 552 -31.68 -17.41 12.47
C LEU A 552 -30.87 -17.35 11.16
N ILE A 553 -29.55 -17.55 11.22
CA ILE A 553 -28.72 -17.66 10.03
C ILE A 553 -28.79 -19.10 9.52
N PRO A 554 -29.20 -19.31 8.25
CA PRO A 554 -29.17 -20.64 7.64
C PRO A 554 -27.73 -21.12 7.46
N GLU A 555 -27.51 -22.43 7.35
CA GLU A 555 -26.17 -23.01 7.18
C GLU A 555 -25.41 -22.42 6.00
N ARG A 556 -26.11 -22.12 4.90
CA ARG A 556 -25.58 -21.41 3.73
C ARG A 556 -26.47 -20.21 3.38
N PRO A 557 -26.18 -19.00 3.90
CA PRO A 557 -26.98 -17.82 3.62
C PRO A 557 -26.75 -17.29 2.21
N TYR A 558 -27.80 -16.72 1.63
CA TYR A 558 -27.76 -15.99 0.36
C TYR A 558 -28.17 -14.55 0.65
N TRP A 559 -27.32 -13.59 0.30
CA TRP A 559 -27.59 -12.16 0.46
C TRP A 559 -27.82 -11.54 -0.92
N ARG A 560 -29.09 -11.30 -1.25
CA ARG A 560 -29.52 -10.78 -2.56
C ARG A 560 -29.14 -9.30 -2.69
N MET A 561 -28.57 -8.88 -3.81
CA MET A 561 -28.35 -7.46 -4.10
C MET A 561 -29.31 -6.93 -5.18
N PHE A 562 -29.40 -7.60 -6.32
CA PHE A 562 -30.25 -7.19 -7.44
C PHE A 562 -30.62 -8.35 -8.37
N ALA A 563 -31.66 -8.15 -9.18
CA ALA A 563 -32.20 -9.16 -10.09
C ALA A 563 -32.14 -8.66 -11.54
N LEU A 564 -31.55 -9.45 -12.43
CA LEU A 564 -31.36 -9.13 -13.83
C LEU A 564 -32.42 -9.88 -14.66
N ASP A 565 -33.41 -9.15 -15.16
CA ASP A 565 -34.54 -9.70 -15.91
C ASP A 565 -34.26 -9.76 -17.43
N GLN A 566 -33.24 -9.07 -17.93
CA GLN A 566 -32.85 -9.11 -19.34
C GLN A 566 -31.52 -9.84 -19.52
N TYR A 567 -31.40 -10.61 -20.60
CA TYR A 567 -30.16 -11.28 -21.02
C TYR A 567 -29.97 -11.07 -22.52
N ALA A 568 -28.77 -10.75 -22.99
CA ALA A 568 -28.40 -10.78 -24.41
C ALA A 568 -26.88 -10.90 -24.59
N GLY A 569 -26.43 -11.85 -25.40
CA GLY A 569 -25.03 -11.95 -25.85
C GLY A 569 -24.02 -12.05 -24.71
N GLY A 570 -24.31 -12.86 -23.69
CA GLY A 570 -23.47 -12.99 -22.50
C GLY A 570 -23.56 -11.83 -21.50
N VAL A 571 -24.49 -10.89 -21.65
CA VAL A 571 -24.70 -9.79 -20.69
C VAL A 571 -26.08 -9.90 -20.08
N ALA A 572 -26.14 -9.96 -18.75
CA ALA A 572 -27.38 -9.88 -17.99
C ALA A 572 -27.54 -8.47 -17.41
N LYS A 573 -28.73 -7.87 -17.50
CA LYS A 573 -28.98 -6.53 -16.97
C LYS A 573 -30.41 -6.33 -16.45
N VAL A 574 -30.60 -5.29 -15.64
CA VAL A 574 -31.94 -4.80 -15.25
C VAL A 574 -32.54 -4.01 -16.41
N SER A 575 -33.70 -4.43 -16.90
CA SER A 575 -34.43 -3.76 -17.99
C SER A 575 -34.95 -2.38 -17.57
N ASP A 576 -35.08 -1.47 -18.54
CA ASP A 576 -35.64 -0.13 -18.30
C ASP A 576 -37.07 -0.19 -17.74
N SER A 577 -37.85 -1.20 -18.13
CA SER A 577 -39.20 -1.43 -17.61
C SER A 577 -39.20 -1.77 -16.12
N LEU A 578 -38.25 -2.58 -15.66
CA LEU A 578 -38.09 -2.93 -14.25
C LEU A 578 -37.54 -1.74 -13.45
N ARG A 579 -36.63 -0.94 -14.04
CA ARG A 579 -36.16 0.33 -13.46
C ARG A 579 -37.29 1.35 -13.32
N ALA A 580 -38.15 1.49 -14.33
CA ALA A 580 -39.28 2.42 -14.32
C ALA A 580 -40.33 2.02 -13.27
N LYS A 581 -40.64 0.72 -13.15
CA LYS A 581 -41.51 0.19 -12.09
C LYS A 581 -40.92 0.42 -10.69
N ALA A 582 -39.59 0.36 -10.56
CA ALA A 582 -38.90 0.72 -9.32
C ALA A 582 -39.13 2.19 -8.94
N GLY A 583 -38.99 3.13 -9.90
CA GLY A 583 -39.06 4.57 -9.65
C GLY A 583 -40.42 5.08 -9.18
N ALA A 584 -41.50 4.34 -9.40
CA ALA A 584 -42.86 4.70 -8.98
C ALA A 584 -43.13 4.49 -7.47
N ALA A 585 -42.35 3.64 -6.79
CA ALA A 585 -42.51 3.31 -5.38
C ALA A 585 -41.65 4.20 -4.47
N ARG A 586 -42.02 5.48 -4.30
CA ARG A 586 -41.34 6.44 -3.39
C ARG A 586 -41.60 6.16 -1.90
N GLU A 587 -41.42 4.94 -1.43
CA GLU A 587 -41.51 4.65 0.01
C GLU A 587 -40.12 4.78 0.64
N SER A 588 -39.82 5.99 1.12
CA SER A 588 -38.71 6.19 2.06
C SER A 588 -39.10 5.55 3.40
N HIS A 589 -38.61 4.34 3.65
CA HIS A 589 -38.79 3.70 4.95
C HIS A 589 -37.84 4.33 5.96
N GLY A 590 -38.31 5.41 6.58
CA GLY A 590 -37.63 6.16 7.63
C GLY A 590 -38.38 6.03 8.95
N THR A 591 -38.37 4.85 9.57
CA THR A 591 -38.52 4.74 11.03
C THR A 591 -37.54 3.69 11.53
N GLN A 592 -36.85 3.99 12.63
CA GLN A 592 -35.99 3.02 13.31
C GLN A 592 -36.84 1.78 13.65
N PRO A 593 -36.42 0.57 13.25
CA PRO A 593 -37.20 -0.62 13.55
C PRO A 593 -37.36 -0.83 15.06
N ALA A 594 -38.59 -1.02 15.53
CA ALA A 594 -38.87 -1.53 16.86
C ALA A 594 -38.95 -3.06 16.80
N GLY A 595 -37.95 -3.77 17.35
CA GLY A 595 -37.94 -5.24 17.41
C GLY A 595 -36.56 -5.88 17.24
N GLU A 596 -36.53 -7.22 17.11
CA GLU A 596 -35.33 -8.01 16.79
C GLU A 596 -34.87 -7.70 15.36
N ALA A 597 -33.88 -6.82 15.22
CA ALA A 597 -33.38 -6.34 13.94
C ALA A 597 -32.04 -7.00 13.56
N TRP A 598 -31.92 -7.36 12.29
CA TRP A 598 -30.65 -7.70 11.67
C TRP A 598 -29.90 -6.42 11.37
N GLN A 599 -28.61 -6.35 11.72
CA GLN A 599 -27.76 -5.22 11.37
C GLN A 599 -26.75 -5.65 10.31
N PHE A 600 -26.47 -4.75 9.39
CA PHE A 600 -25.57 -4.98 8.29
C PHE A 600 -24.56 -3.85 8.25
N ARG A 601 -23.30 -4.22 7.97
CA ARG A 601 -22.23 -3.30 7.61
C ARG A 601 -21.68 -3.74 6.26
N PHE A 602 -21.90 -2.91 5.25
CA PHE A 602 -21.47 -3.15 3.88
C PHE A 602 -20.29 -2.24 3.57
N GLU A 603 -19.16 -2.83 3.21
CA GLU A 603 -17.91 -2.11 2.98
C GLU A 603 -17.98 -1.31 1.66
N PRO A 604 -17.22 -0.20 1.55
CA PRO A 604 -17.34 0.74 0.44
C PRO A 604 -16.81 0.18 -0.88
N LEU A 605 -17.05 0.93 -1.97
CA LEU A 605 -16.48 0.74 -3.30
C LEU A 605 -16.82 -0.57 -4.03
N PHE A 606 -17.72 -1.40 -3.47
CA PHE A 606 -18.11 -2.67 -4.10
C PHE A 606 -19.33 -2.56 -5.02
N SER A 607 -20.41 -1.94 -4.54
CA SER A 607 -21.67 -1.79 -5.29
C SER A 607 -22.53 -0.67 -4.72
N GLU A 608 -23.41 -0.11 -5.54
CA GLU A 608 -24.50 0.77 -5.09
C GLU A 608 -25.74 -0.02 -4.63
N PHE A 609 -25.79 -1.34 -4.84
CA PHE A 609 -26.89 -2.18 -4.38
C PHE A 609 -26.58 -2.78 -3.01
N LEU A 610 -27.55 -2.75 -2.10
CA LEU A 610 -27.41 -3.28 -0.75
C LEU A 610 -27.71 -4.78 -0.71
N PRO A 611 -26.86 -5.59 -0.06
CA PRO A 611 -27.19 -6.98 0.25
C PRO A 611 -28.41 -7.07 1.19
N LEU A 612 -29.35 -7.95 0.88
CA LEU A 612 -30.60 -8.10 1.64
C LEU A 612 -30.90 -9.59 1.88
N PRO A 613 -31.49 -9.95 3.04
CA PRO A 613 -31.89 -11.32 3.35
C PRO A 613 -33.06 -11.84 2.48
N GLY A 614 -33.74 -10.95 1.75
CA GLY A 614 -35.00 -11.25 1.06
C GLY A 614 -36.07 -10.20 1.37
N PRO A 615 -37.37 -10.58 1.36
CA PRO A 615 -38.47 -9.73 1.76
C PRO A 615 -38.37 -9.39 3.25
N PHE A 616 -38.73 -8.18 3.61
CA PHE A 616 -38.67 -7.69 4.98
C PHE A 616 -39.88 -6.81 5.31
N THR A 617 -40.11 -6.57 6.60
CA THR A 617 -41.20 -5.70 7.07
C THR A 617 -40.78 -4.22 7.04
N SER A 618 -39.60 -3.91 7.56
CA SER A 618 -39.01 -2.56 7.46
C SER A 618 -37.49 -2.64 7.42
N ALA A 619 -36.87 -1.63 6.81
CA ALA A 619 -35.43 -1.46 6.80
C ALA A 619 -35.08 0.03 6.95
N ALA A 620 -33.91 0.31 7.53
CA ALA A 620 -33.41 1.66 7.71
C ALA A 620 -31.91 1.70 7.41
N VAL A 621 -31.51 2.61 6.50
CA VAL A 621 -30.12 2.88 6.17
C VAL A 621 -29.67 4.13 6.92
N ARG A 622 -28.52 4.05 7.59
CA ARG A 622 -27.98 5.14 8.39
C ARG A 622 -27.18 6.08 7.52
N ASP A 623 -27.41 7.39 7.69
CA ASP A 623 -26.62 8.47 7.10
C ASP A 623 -26.51 8.44 5.55
N ALA A 624 -27.41 7.73 4.86
CA ALA A 624 -27.47 7.66 3.40
C ALA A 624 -28.92 7.58 2.89
N ALA A 625 -29.19 8.26 1.78
CA ALA A 625 -30.42 8.05 1.02
C ALA A 625 -30.37 6.68 0.34
N TRP A 626 -31.54 6.04 0.19
CA TRP A 626 -31.64 4.76 -0.51
C TRP A 626 -33.06 4.58 -1.06
N HIS A 627 -33.19 3.70 -2.05
CA HIS A 627 -34.45 3.37 -2.71
C HIS A 627 -34.67 1.86 -2.70
N TYR A 628 -35.85 1.41 -2.30
CA TYR A 628 -36.20 -0.01 -2.33
C TYR A 628 -37.19 -0.31 -3.45
N ASN A 629 -36.78 -1.17 -4.38
CA ASN A 629 -37.66 -1.72 -5.40
C ASN A 629 -38.31 -3.00 -4.88
N ARG A 630 -39.60 -2.92 -4.54
CA ARG A 630 -40.39 -4.06 -4.07
C ARG A 630 -40.61 -5.13 -5.15
N GLU A 631 -40.65 -4.76 -6.42
CA GLU A 631 -40.93 -5.69 -7.54
C GLU A 631 -39.75 -6.66 -7.78
N ALA A 632 -38.51 -6.19 -7.55
CA ALA A 632 -37.29 -6.99 -7.71
C ALA A 632 -36.57 -7.31 -6.38
N PHE A 633 -37.17 -6.89 -5.25
CA PHE A 633 -36.60 -7.01 -3.90
C PHE A 633 -35.17 -6.45 -3.77
N GLN A 634 -34.86 -5.31 -4.40
CA GLN A 634 -33.51 -4.73 -4.45
C GLN A 634 -33.45 -3.34 -3.78
N GLY A 635 -32.45 -3.12 -2.92
CA GLY A 635 -32.15 -1.83 -2.31
C GLY A 635 -31.00 -1.14 -3.05
N ARG A 636 -31.18 0.11 -3.47
CA ARG A 636 -30.20 0.87 -4.26
C ARG A 636 -29.85 2.19 -3.59
N LEU A 637 -28.56 2.51 -3.52
CA LEU A 637 -28.00 3.79 -3.12
C LEU A 637 -27.89 4.75 -4.32
N PRO A 638 -27.83 6.07 -4.11
CA PRO A 638 -27.68 7.04 -5.20
C PRO A 638 -26.40 6.87 -6.04
N ASP A 639 -25.32 6.43 -5.40
CA ASP A 639 -24.03 6.13 -5.99
C ASP A 639 -23.31 5.03 -5.18
N VAL A 640 -22.21 4.51 -5.73
CA VAL A 640 -21.35 3.57 -5.02
C VAL A 640 -20.72 4.26 -3.81
N PRO A 641 -20.91 3.77 -2.58
CA PRO A 641 -20.50 4.49 -1.40
C PRO A 641 -18.98 4.47 -1.23
N SER A 642 -18.40 5.61 -0.87
CA SER A 642 -16.96 5.74 -0.56
C SER A 642 -16.62 5.39 0.89
N GLN A 643 -17.64 5.17 1.73
CA GLN A 643 -17.53 4.76 3.14
C GLN A 643 -18.47 3.60 3.44
N ALA A 644 -18.18 2.83 4.49
CA ALA A 644 -19.01 1.69 4.86
C ALA A 644 -20.44 2.13 5.22
N VAL A 645 -21.42 1.43 4.66
CA VAL A 645 -22.85 1.70 4.86
C VAL A 645 -23.40 0.76 5.92
N ASN A 646 -23.97 1.34 6.97
CA ASN A 646 -24.63 0.59 8.04
C ASN A 646 -26.14 0.67 7.88
N TYR A 647 -26.82 -0.47 7.93
CA TYR A 647 -28.28 -0.53 7.81
C TYR A 647 -28.86 -1.65 8.66
N SER A 648 -30.16 -1.58 8.90
CA SER A 648 -30.88 -2.57 9.70
C SER A 648 -32.15 -3.03 9.00
N VAL A 649 -32.53 -4.28 9.22
CA VAL A 649 -33.70 -4.92 8.59
C VAL A 649 -34.48 -5.69 9.67
N THR A 650 -35.81 -5.56 9.69
CA THR A 650 -36.70 -6.35 10.57
C THR A 650 -37.71 -7.17 9.80
N GLY A 651 -38.13 -8.28 10.41
CA GLY A 651 -39.07 -9.22 9.81
C GLY A 651 -38.51 -9.83 8.52
N ALA A 652 -37.19 -10.05 8.48
CA ALA A 652 -36.53 -10.70 7.36
C ALA A 652 -37.10 -12.12 7.20
N LEU A 653 -37.65 -12.39 6.02
CA LEU A 653 -38.08 -13.72 5.61
C LEU A 653 -36.96 -14.39 4.81
N GLY A 654 -36.90 -15.72 4.85
CA GLY A 654 -36.00 -16.47 4.00
C GLY A 654 -36.24 -16.17 2.52
N ASN A 655 -35.17 -16.21 1.73
CA ASN A 655 -35.18 -15.91 0.29
C ASN A 655 -35.22 -17.16 -0.60
N GLU A 656 -35.65 -18.30 -0.07
CA GLU A 656 -35.82 -19.54 -0.86
C GLU A 656 -37.04 -19.46 -1.77
N ARG A 657 -38.13 -18.91 -1.24
CA ARG A 657 -39.39 -18.66 -1.95
C ARG A 657 -39.83 -17.23 -1.67
N LEU A 658 -39.94 -16.44 -2.73
CA LEU A 658 -40.35 -15.04 -2.65
C LEU A 658 -41.78 -14.92 -3.18
N PRO A 659 -42.69 -14.25 -2.46
CA PRO A 659 -44.06 -14.10 -2.93
C PRO A 659 -44.09 -13.28 -4.23
N ALA A 660 -44.98 -13.65 -5.16
CA ALA A 660 -45.25 -12.85 -6.35
C ALA A 660 -45.68 -11.44 -5.97
N THR A 661 -45.17 -10.46 -6.70
CA THR A 661 -45.67 -9.09 -6.60
C THR A 661 -46.83 -8.87 -7.58
N LYS A 662 -47.47 -7.70 -7.51
CA LYS A 662 -48.53 -7.34 -8.46
C LYS A 662 -48.01 -7.23 -9.89
N ALA A 663 -46.73 -6.92 -10.08
CA ALA A 663 -46.14 -6.85 -11.42
C ALA A 663 -45.85 -8.23 -12.02
N ASP A 664 -45.81 -9.29 -11.22
CA ASP A 664 -45.48 -10.65 -11.67
C ASP A 664 -46.67 -11.39 -12.30
N ALA A 665 -47.90 -10.92 -12.13
CA ALA A 665 -49.12 -11.54 -12.66
C ALA A 665 -49.82 -10.62 -13.70
N PRO A 666 -50.13 -11.04 -14.95
CA PRO A 666 -50.17 -12.39 -15.51
C PRO A 666 -49.38 -12.54 -16.83
N LEU A 667 -48.43 -13.49 -16.89
CA LEU A 667 -47.84 -13.88 -18.18
C LEU A 667 -48.76 -14.87 -18.90
N LYS A 668 -49.27 -14.45 -20.05
CA LYS A 668 -49.63 -15.40 -21.11
C LYS A 668 -48.32 -15.72 -21.83
N PRO A 669 -47.90 -17.00 -21.95
CA PRO A 669 -46.73 -17.35 -22.74
C PRO A 669 -46.90 -16.81 -24.15
N ASP A 670 -46.05 -15.87 -24.57
CA ASP A 670 -46.06 -15.41 -25.96
C ASP A 670 -45.40 -16.46 -26.83
N ARG A 671 -46.22 -17.22 -27.55
CA ARG A 671 -45.78 -18.25 -28.49
C ARG A 671 -45.20 -17.68 -29.79
N ARG A 672 -45.13 -16.35 -29.93
CA ARG A 672 -44.52 -15.69 -31.07
C ARG A 672 -43.05 -15.48 -30.76
N ASN A 673 -42.24 -16.46 -31.15
CA ASN A 673 -40.78 -16.37 -31.21
C ASN A 673 -40.38 -15.27 -32.22
N SER A 674 -40.61 -14.00 -31.86
CA SER A 674 -40.65 -12.84 -32.73
C SER A 674 -39.28 -12.15 -32.71
N PHE A 675 -38.52 -12.34 -33.79
CA PHE A 675 -37.15 -11.86 -34.03
C PHE A 675 -37.00 -10.33 -34.23
N ALA A 676 -37.89 -9.52 -33.65
CA ALA A 676 -37.83 -8.06 -33.76
C ALA A 676 -37.39 -7.43 -32.42
N PRO A 677 -36.38 -6.55 -32.39
CA PRO A 677 -35.98 -5.78 -31.20
C PRO A 677 -37.02 -4.76 -30.71
N GLU A 678 -38.25 -4.77 -31.25
CA GLU A 678 -39.24 -3.69 -31.11
C GLU A 678 -40.60 -4.24 -30.65
N GLN A 679 -40.63 -5.12 -29.63
CA GLN A 679 -41.87 -5.40 -28.91
C GLN A 679 -41.75 -4.91 -27.48
N ASP A 680 -42.70 -4.05 -27.11
CA ASP A 680 -42.72 -3.18 -25.94
C ASP A 680 -42.17 -3.80 -24.65
N GLU A 681 -41.29 -3.01 -24.05
CA GLU A 681 -40.61 -3.10 -22.75
C GLU A 681 -41.57 -3.32 -21.57
N GLN A 682 -42.19 -4.51 -21.44
CA GLN A 682 -43.10 -4.78 -20.34
C GLN A 682 -42.63 -5.96 -19.49
N TYR A 683 -41.92 -5.69 -18.39
CA TYR A 683 -41.78 -6.65 -17.29
C TYR A 683 -43.18 -7.15 -16.89
N PRO A 684 -43.41 -8.47 -16.75
CA PRO A 684 -42.41 -9.53 -16.68
C PRO A 684 -42.12 -10.25 -18.01
N GLY A 685 -42.54 -9.75 -19.18
CA GLY A 685 -42.26 -10.36 -20.49
C GLY A 685 -40.77 -10.53 -20.81
N THR A 686 -39.91 -9.64 -20.30
CA THR A 686 -38.45 -9.76 -20.34
C THR A 686 -37.93 -11.04 -19.67
N THR A 687 -38.64 -11.53 -18.65
CA THR A 687 -38.29 -12.77 -17.92
C THR A 687 -38.60 -14.05 -18.68
N LEU A 688 -39.20 -13.97 -19.88
CA LEU A 688 -39.37 -15.07 -20.83
C LEU A 688 -38.50 -14.88 -22.09
N ALA A 689 -37.93 -13.70 -22.31
CA ALA A 689 -37.16 -13.40 -23.51
C ALA A 689 -35.81 -14.13 -23.52
N LEU A 690 -35.51 -14.86 -24.60
CA LEU A 690 -34.24 -15.55 -24.79
C LEU A 690 -33.17 -14.66 -25.43
N ASN A 691 -33.56 -13.83 -26.41
CA ASN A 691 -32.63 -13.03 -27.23
C ASN A 691 -31.54 -13.87 -27.92
N LEU A 692 -31.90 -15.08 -28.35
CA LEU A 692 -31.05 -16.05 -29.05
C LEU A 692 -31.47 -16.22 -30.51
N ARG A 693 -30.56 -16.74 -31.34
CA ARG A 693 -30.83 -17.13 -32.73
C ARG A 693 -31.72 -18.41 -32.77
N PRO A 694 -32.38 -18.69 -33.90
CA PRO A 694 -33.23 -19.89 -34.01
C PRO A 694 -32.48 -21.20 -33.75
N GLU A 695 -31.23 -21.28 -34.24
CA GLU A 695 -30.37 -22.46 -34.10
C GLU A 695 -30.00 -22.71 -32.63
N GLU A 696 -29.59 -21.66 -31.91
CA GLU A 696 -29.32 -21.69 -30.48
C GLU A 696 -30.57 -22.09 -29.69
N THR A 697 -31.73 -21.53 -30.04
CA THR A 697 -33.01 -21.90 -29.40
C THR A 697 -33.34 -23.38 -29.62
N ALA A 698 -33.06 -23.93 -30.81
CA ALA A 698 -33.27 -25.35 -31.09
C ALA A 698 -32.34 -26.24 -30.24
N GLN A 699 -31.10 -25.80 -29.97
CA GLN A 699 -30.19 -26.50 -29.08
C GLN A 699 -30.73 -26.53 -27.64
N LEU A 700 -31.28 -25.42 -27.14
CA LEU A 700 -31.92 -25.36 -25.81
C LEU A 700 -33.11 -26.33 -25.72
N LEU A 701 -33.97 -26.36 -26.76
CA LEU A 701 -35.11 -27.28 -26.80
C LEU A 701 -34.67 -28.76 -26.81
N THR A 702 -33.56 -29.08 -27.47
CA THR A 702 -32.99 -30.44 -27.46
C THR A 702 -32.57 -30.85 -26.04
N VAL A 703 -31.95 -29.94 -25.28
CA VAL A 703 -31.61 -30.17 -23.87
C VAL A 703 -32.88 -30.34 -23.03
N ILE A 704 -33.90 -29.51 -23.25
CA ILE A 704 -35.19 -29.59 -22.54
C ILE A 704 -35.89 -30.93 -22.79
N GLU A 705 -35.83 -31.46 -24.02
CA GLU A 705 -36.34 -32.80 -24.34
C GLU A 705 -35.56 -33.88 -23.59
N ALA A 706 -34.22 -33.80 -23.57
CA ALA A 706 -33.37 -34.77 -22.89
C ALA A 706 -33.61 -34.82 -21.36
N ILE A 707 -33.84 -33.68 -20.70
CA ILE A 707 -34.13 -33.65 -19.26
C ILE A 707 -35.55 -34.10 -18.90
N ARG A 708 -36.49 -34.07 -19.85
CA ARG A 708 -37.89 -34.46 -19.64
C ARG A 708 -38.06 -35.98 -19.50
N ASP A 709 -37.22 -36.76 -20.19
CA ASP A 709 -37.30 -38.22 -20.21
C ASP A 709 -36.66 -38.90 -18.97
N ALA A 710 -35.93 -38.15 -18.15
CA ALA A 710 -35.07 -38.70 -17.10
C ALA A 710 -35.74 -38.94 -15.72
N ASN A 711 -37.06 -38.72 -15.52
CA ASN A 711 -37.63 -38.76 -14.15
C ASN A 711 -39.04 -39.36 -13.97
N GLN A 712 -39.11 -40.51 -13.28
CA GLN A 712 -40.34 -41.19 -12.82
C GLN A 712 -40.69 -40.83 -11.36
N THR A 713 -41.09 -39.58 -11.08
CA THR A 713 -41.52 -39.15 -9.73
C THR A 713 -42.86 -38.38 -9.73
N THR A 714 -43.51 -38.26 -8.56
CA THR A 714 -44.81 -37.59 -8.34
C THR A 714 -44.74 -36.06 -8.10
N ALA A 715 -43.58 -35.43 -8.34
CA ALA A 715 -43.36 -33.99 -8.10
C ALA A 715 -44.11 -33.06 -9.08
N LYS A 716 -44.30 -31.78 -8.74
CA LYS A 716 -44.91 -30.78 -9.64
C LYS A 716 -44.06 -30.62 -10.92
N PRO A 717 -44.66 -30.23 -12.06
CA PRO A 717 -43.91 -30.08 -13.32
C PRO A 717 -42.68 -29.16 -13.23
N ILE A 718 -42.79 -28.05 -12.48
CA ILE A 718 -41.67 -27.11 -12.31
C ILE A 718 -40.53 -27.69 -11.46
N ASP A 719 -40.84 -28.47 -10.42
CA ASP A 719 -39.81 -29.10 -9.57
C ASP A 719 -39.02 -30.15 -10.38
N LYS A 720 -39.70 -30.87 -11.29
CA LYS A 720 -39.07 -31.79 -12.23
C LYS A 720 -38.12 -31.07 -13.18
N PHE A 721 -38.56 -29.93 -13.71
CA PHE A 721 -37.74 -29.09 -14.57
C PHE A 721 -36.51 -28.57 -13.82
N ILE A 722 -36.67 -28.00 -12.62
CA ILE A 722 -35.58 -27.49 -11.78
C ILE A 722 -34.55 -28.61 -11.55
N HIS A 723 -34.98 -29.78 -11.10
CA HIS A 723 -34.07 -30.89 -10.82
C HIS A 723 -33.39 -31.42 -12.09
N GLY A 724 -34.12 -31.57 -13.20
CA GLY A 724 -33.56 -32.03 -14.47
C GLY A 724 -32.56 -31.06 -15.07
N ALA A 725 -32.86 -29.76 -15.08
CA ALA A 725 -31.98 -28.72 -15.61
C ALA A 725 -30.72 -28.55 -14.74
N THR A 726 -30.85 -28.50 -13.41
CA THR A 726 -29.71 -28.46 -12.49
C THR A 726 -28.85 -29.72 -12.63
N GLY A 727 -29.47 -30.90 -12.66
CA GLY A 727 -28.75 -32.17 -12.83
C GLY A 727 -28.00 -32.25 -14.15
N PHE A 728 -28.60 -31.81 -15.26
CA PHE A 728 -27.94 -31.73 -16.56
C PHE A 728 -26.69 -30.85 -16.51
N LEU A 729 -26.80 -29.64 -15.96
CA LEU A 729 -25.68 -28.70 -15.89
C LEU A 729 -24.55 -29.25 -15.01
N GLN A 730 -24.88 -29.78 -13.83
CA GLN A 730 -23.89 -30.31 -12.88
C GLN A 730 -23.23 -31.62 -13.34
N THR A 731 -23.94 -32.43 -14.14
CA THR A 731 -23.39 -33.69 -14.68
C THR A 731 -22.48 -33.43 -15.88
N ASN A 732 -22.79 -32.41 -16.70
CA ASN A 732 -22.05 -32.13 -17.93
C ASN A 732 -20.88 -31.16 -17.76
N HIS A 733 -20.85 -30.39 -16.67
CA HIS A 733 -19.86 -29.33 -16.46
C HIS A 733 -19.29 -29.36 -15.04
N GLN A 734 -17.97 -29.16 -14.93
CA GLN A 734 -17.30 -28.96 -13.64
C GLN A 734 -17.20 -27.46 -13.30
N TYR A 735 -17.02 -27.15 -12.03
CA TYR A 735 -16.79 -25.77 -11.59
C TYR A 735 -15.33 -25.34 -11.80
N THR A 736 -15.11 -24.14 -12.35
CA THR A 736 -13.79 -23.48 -12.44
C THR A 736 -13.95 -21.96 -12.39
N MET A 737 -12.95 -21.24 -11.87
CA MET A 737 -12.87 -19.78 -11.94
C MET A 737 -12.23 -19.28 -13.25
N GLN A 738 -11.68 -20.18 -14.07
CA GLN A 738 -11.05 -19.89 -15.35
C GLN A 738 -11.70 -20.75 -16.44
N THR A 739 -12.67 -20.16 -17.13
CA THR A 739 -13.38 -20.82 -18.23
C THR A 739 -12.64 -20.60 -19.54
N ARG A 740 -12.47 -21.64 -20.36
CA ARG A 740 -11.95 -21.52 -21.73
C ARG A 740 -13.00 -22.05 -22.70
N ILE A 741 -13.55 -21.16 -23.51
CA ILE A 741 -14.52 -21.50 -24.56
C ILE A 741 -13.84 -21.36 -25.93
N PRO A 742 -14.05 -22.28 -26.88
CA PRO A 742 -13.48 -22.19 -28.24
C PRO A 742 -13.77 -20.84 -28.94
N GLU A 743 -12.97 -20.37 -29.90
CA GLU A 743 -13.11 -19.02 -30.52
C GLU A 743 -14.11 -18.93 -31.70
N ASN A 744 -15.30 -19.56 -31.61
CA ASN A 744 -16.38 -19.27 -32.58
C ASN A 744 -17.18 -18.02 -32.16
N PHE A 745 -16.94 -16.86 -32.80
CA PHE A 745 -17.56 -15.57 -32.44
C PHE A 745 -19.04 -15.43 -32.83
N GLU A 746 -19.61 -16.36 -33.59
CA GLU A 746 -20.99 -16.20 -34.06
C GLU A 746 -22.06 -16.72 -33.08
N GLU A 747 -21.69 -17.59 -32.15
CA GLU A 747 -22.62 -18.19 -31.17
C GLU A 747 -22.66 -17.45 -29.83
N ASP A 748 -23.84 -17.42 -29.22
CA ASP A 748 -24.01 -16.93 -27.85
C ASP A 748 -23.11 -17.71 -26.88
N PRO A 749 -22.30 -17.03 -26.05
CA PRO A 749 -21.26 -17.66 -25.24
C PRO A 749 -21.82 -18.63 -24.19
N VAL A 750 -23.02 -18.37 -23.65
CA VAL A 750 -23.65 -19.24 -22.63
C VAL A 750 -24.17 -20.51 -23.30
N VAL A 751 -24.85 -20.37 -24.44
CA VAL A 751 -25.36 -21.52 -25.20
C VAL A 751 -24.21 -22.42 -25.64
N LYS A 752 -23.16 -21.81 -26.16
CA LYS A 752 -21.95 -22.51 -26.59
C LYS A 752 -21.26 -23.25 -25.46
N TRP A 753 -21.09 -22.61 -24.30
CA TRP A 753 -20.55 -23.27 -23.11
C TRP A 753 -21.39 -24.46 -22.70
N MET A 754 -22.72 -24.31 -22.65
CA MET A 754 -23.66 -25.37 -22.28
C MET A 754 -23.57 -26.60 -23.20
N MET A 755 -23.12 -26.42 -24.44
CA MET A 755 -22.94 -27.51 -25.41
C MET A 755 -21.51 -28.08 -25.44
N SER A 756 -20.51 -27.40 -24.87
CA SER A 756 -19.10 -27.75 -25.02
C SER A 756 -18.53 -28.68 -23.95
N LYS A 757 -19.29 -28.99 -22.89
CA LYS A 757 -18.83 -29.72 -21.67
C LYS A 757 -17.62 -29.10 -20.95
N GLU A 758 -17.28 -27.86 -21.31
CA GLU A 758 -16.18 -27.14 -20.66
C GLU A 758 -16.55 -26.80 -19.22
N PRO A 759 -15.58 -26.76 -18.29
CA PRO A 759 -15.85 -26.30 -16.93
C PRO A 759 -16.25 -24.81 -16.95
N GLY A 760 -17.06 -24.36 -16.00
CA GLY A 760 -17.49 -22.96 -15.90
C GLY A 760 -17.64 -22.46 -14.47
N HIS A 761 -17.94 -21.17 -14.29
CA HIS A 761 -18.25 -20.55 -12.99
C HIS A 761 -19.75 -20.25 -12.86
N CYS A 762 -20.14 -19.73 -11.69
CA CYS A 762 -21.52 -19.48 -11.29
C CYS A 762 -22.39 -18.77 -12.34
N GLU A 763 -21.84 -17.81 -13.09
CA GLU A 763 -22.56 -17.10 -14.15
C GLU A 763 -22.96 -18.01 -15.30
N TYR A 764 -22.06 -18.90 -15.77
CA TYR A 764 -22.39 -19.87 -16.81
C TYR A 764 -23.52 -20.81 -16.37
N PHE A 765 -23.47 -21.31 -15.14
CA PHE A 765 -24.52 -22.17 -14.58
C PHE A 765 -25.85 -21.43 -14.43
N ALA A 766 -25.84 -20.25 -13.81
CA ALA A 766 -27.05 -19.45 -13.56
C ALA A 766 -27.69 -18.98 -14.88
N TYR A 767 -26.90 -18.50 -15.82
CA TYR A 767 -27.39 -17.96 -17.09
C TYR A 767 -27.95 -19.09 -17.96
N SER A 768 -27.27 -20.24 -18.02
CA SER A 768 -27.75 -21.43 -18.73
C SER A 768 -29.08 -21.92 -18.16
N PHE A 769 -29.20 -21.99 -16.84
CA PHE A 769 -30.45 -22.39 -16.19
C PHE A 769 -31.59 -21.43 -16.53
N VAL A 770 -31.35 -20.11 -16.48
CA VAL A 770 -32.37 -19.11 -16.83
C VAL A 770 -32.79 -19.22 -18.29
N LEU A 771 -31.84 -19.41 -19.22
CA LEU A 771 -32.16 -19.62 -20.63
C LEU A 771 -32.97 -20.89 -20.87
N LEU A 772 -32.62 -22.01 -20.23
CA LEU A 772 -33.40 -23.25 -20.30
C LEU A 772 -34.81 -23.05 -19.72
N ALA A 773 -34.94 -22.37 -18.58
CA ALA A 773 -36.23 -22.11 -17.96
C ALA A 773 -37.13 -21.27 -18.86
N ARG A 774 -36.58 -20.20 -19.43
CA ARG A 774 -37.28 -19.32 -20.38
C ARG A 774 -37.73 -20.06 -21.63
N ALA A 775 -36.87 -20.91 -22.19
CA ALA A 775 -37.20 -21.74 -23.35
C ALA A 775 -38.27 -22.80 -23.02
N ALA A 776 -38.37 -23.23 -21.76
CA ALA A 776 -39.44 -24.10 -21.25
C ALA A 776 -40.72 -23.33 -20.84
N GLU A 777 -40.85 -22.05 -21.22
CA GLU A 777 -41.97 -21.15 -20.87
C GLU A 777 -42.11 -20.87 -19.36
N HIS A 778 -41.04 -21.08 -18.58
CA HIS A 778 -40.98 -20.67 -17.18
C HIS A 778 -40.32 -19.29 -17.05
N PRO A 779 -41.03 -18.27 -16.51
CA PRO A 779 -40.43 -16.96 -16.28
C PRO A 779 -39.25 -17.10 -15.30
N ALA A 780 -38.08 -16.61 -15.69
CA ALA A 780 -36.87 -16.76 -14.90
C ALA A 780 -35.99 -15.52 -14.98
N ARG A 781 -35.21 -15.25 -13.93
CA ARG A 781 -34.28 -14.12 -13.84
C ARG A 781 -33.00 -14.52 -13.14
N ILE A 782 -31.93 -13.79 -13.45
CA ILE A 782 -30.62 -13.97 -12.82
C ILE A 782 -30.57 -13.10 -11.57
N VAL A 783 -29.88 -13.54 -10.52
CA VAL A 783 -29.70 -12.78 -9.29
C VAL A 783 -28.24 -12.81 -8.90
N CYS A 784 -27.71 -11.66 -8.49
CA CYS A 784 -26.35 -11.53 -8.00
C CYS A 784 -26.34 -11.02 -6.56
N GLY A 785 -25.32 -11.43 -5.81
CA GLY A 785 -25.13 -11.07 -4.42
C GLY A 785 -24.00 -11.85 -3.79
N PHE A 786 -24.19 -12.28 -2.54
CA PHE A 786 -23.26 -13.15 -1.83
C PHE A 786 -23.92 -14.48 -1.49
N ALA A 787 -23.16 -15.58 -1.53
CA ALA A 787 -23.60 -16.89 -1.07
C ALA A 787 -22.53 -17.53 -0.17
N GLY A 788 -22.96 -18.12 0.95
CA GLY A 788 -22.05 -18.69 1.94
C GLY A 788 -21.44 -17.61 2.85
N GLY A 789 -20.12 -17.70 3.08
CA GLY A 789 -19.39 -16.91 4.08
C GLY A 789 -19.11 -17.70 5.35
N GLU A 790 -18.53 -17.05 6.34
CA GLU A 790 -18.09 -17.68 7.58
C GLU A 790 -18.59 -16.93 8.81
N TRP A 791 -18.83 -17.66 9.91
CA TRP A 791 -19.15 -17.07 11.19
C TRP A 791 -17.89 -16.64 11.94
N ASP A 792 -17.81 -15.36 12.31
CA ASP A 792 -16.74 -14.81 13.16
C ASP A 792 -17.18 -14.80 14.63
N ASP A 793 -16.67 -15.76 15.41
CA ASP A 793 -16.97 -15.87 16.84
C ASP A 793 -16.45 -14.67 17.66
N LYS A 794 -15.47 -13.90 17.18
CA LYS A 794 -14.94 -12.74 17.93
C LYS A 794 -15.89 -11.56 17.85
N THR A 795 -16.44 -11.29 16.67
CA THR A 795 -17.36 -10.16 16.45
C THR A 795 -18.83 -10.56 16.55
N GLN A 796 -19.12 -11.86 16.73
CA GLN A 796 -20.48 -12.42 16.75
C GLN A 796 -21.26 -12.01 15.49
N SER A 797 -20.60 -12.14 14.33
CA SER A 797 -21.15 -11.71 13.05
C SER A 797 -20.85 -12.71 11.95
N TRP A 798 -21.75 -12.84 10.99
CA TRP A 798 -21.47 -13.51 9.73
C TRP A 798 -20.68 -12.59 8.80
N VAL A 799 -19.67 -13.12 8.14
CA VAL A 799 -18.72 -12.36 7.31
C VAL A 799 -18.71 -12.94 5.91
N ASN A 800 -18.87 -12.08 4.91
CA ASN A 800 -18.62 -12.40 3.52
C ASN A 800 -17.43 -11.57 3.01
N VAL A 801 -16.55 -12.22 2.26
CA VAL A 801 -15.42 -11.62 1.54
C VAL A 801 -15.75 -11.44 0.06
N LYS A 802 -14.92 -10.71 -0.69
CA LYS A 802 -15.12 -10.48 -2.14
C LYS A 802 -15.32 -11.78 -2.94
N THR A 803 -14.60 -12.85 -2.58
CA THR A 803 -14.69 -14.15 -3.25
C THR A 803 -16.01 -14.88 -3.04
N ASP A 804 -16.82 -14.46 -2.06
CA ASP A 804 -18.16 -15.00 -1.80
C ASP A 804 -19.24 -14.39 -2.72
N ALA A 805 -18.86 -13.42 -3.57
CA ALA A 805 -19.75 -12.90 -4.62
C ALA A 805 -20.25 -14.07 -5.49
N HIS A 806 -21.55 -14.13 -5.77
CA HIS A 806 -22.16 -15.28 -6.42
C HIS A 806 -23.35 -14.89 -7.29
N ALA A 807 -23.56 -15.65 -8.36
CA ALA A 807 -24.72 -15.54 -9.24
C ALA A 807 -25.57 -16.81 -9.15
N TRP A 808 -26.88 -16.67 -9.09
CA TRP A 808 -27.85 -17.76 -9.09
C TRP A 808 -29.09 -17.40 -9.91
N ALA A 809 -30.03 -18.34 -10.01
CA ALA A 809 -31.27 -18.17 -10.77
C ALA A 809 -32.51 -18.08 -9.87
N GLU A 810 -33.54 -17.42 -10.37
CA GLU A 810 -34.89 -17.49 -9.81
C GLU A 810 -35.89 -17.85 -10.90
N ILE A 811 -36.76 -18.80 -10.60
CA ILE A 811 -37.80 -19.29 -11.50
C ILE A 811 -39.18 -19.08 -10.89
N PHE A 812 -40.13 -18.61 -11.68
CA PHE A 812 -41.48 -18.29 -11.23
C PHE A 812 -42.44 -19.47 -11.45
N ASP A 813 -43.13 -19.89 -10.39
CA ASP A 813 -44.09 -21.01 -10.45
C ASP A 813 -45.54 -20.60 -10.74
N GLY A 814 -45.77 -19.29 -10.93
CA GLY A 814 -47.10 -18.69 -11.08
C GLY A 814 -47.61 -18.03 -9.80
N THR A 815 -47.00 -18.34 -8.65
CA THR A 815 -47.38 -17.80 -7.34
C THR A 815 -46.21 -17.23 -6.55
N GLU A 816 -45.02 -17.79 -6.73
CA GLU A 816 -43.81 -17.43 -6.01
C GLU A 816 -42.59 -17.54 -6.94
N TRP A 817 -41.56 -16.74 -6.68
CA TRP A 817 -40.22 -16.95 -7.23
C TRP A 817 -39.47 -17.95 -6.35
N ILE A 818 -38.92 -18.99 -6.97
CA ILE A 818 -38.15 -20.04 -6.31
C ILE A 818 -36.67 -19.79 -6.62
N ARG A 819 -35.84 -19.68 -5.59
CA ARG A 819 -34.38 -19.60 -5.75
C ARG A 819 -33.83 -20.96 -6.20
N VAL A 820 -33.00 -20.95 -7.23
CA VAL A 820 -32.28 -22.12 -7.73
C VAL A 820 -30.81 -21.77 -7.91
N ASP A 821 -29.92 -22.54 -7.28
CA ASP A 821 -28.48 -22.45 -7.53
C ASP A 821 -28.04 -23.69 -8.33
N PRO A 822 -27.85 -23.57 -9.65
CA PRO A 822 -27.41 -24.67 -10.49
C PRO A 822 -25.91 -24.98 -10.34
N THR A 823 -25.15 -24.15 -9.64
CA THR A 823 -23.70 -24.30 -9.50
C THR A 823 -23.38 -25.54 -8.64
N PRO A 824 -22.45 -26.42 -9.05
CA PRO A 824 -21.97 -27.50 -8.20
C PRO A 824 -21.36 -26.96 -6.89
N PRO A 825 -21.49 -27.69 -5.76
CA PRO A 825 -20.77 -27.33 -4.54
C PRO A 825 -19.25 -27.37 -4.77
N GLU A 826 -18.53 -26.34 -4.31
CA GLU A 826 -17.07 -26.26 -4.42
C GLU A 826 -16.41 -27.35 -3.55
N GLN A 827 -15.50 -28.16 -4.12
CA GLN A 827 -14.65 -29.06 -3.31
C GLN A 827 -13.82 -28.23 -2.33
N GLY A 828 -14.17 -28.25 -1.04
CA GLY A 828 -13.46 -27.53 0.01
C GLY A 828 -14.31 -26.56 0.84
N GLN A 829 -15.59 -26.36 0.52
CA GLN A 829 -16.56 -25.87 1.50
C GLN A 829 -17.09 -27.10 2.25
N GLY A 830 -16.76 -27.22 3.54
CA GLY A 830 -16.99 -28.43 4.33
C GLY A 830 -18.44 -28.93 4.24
N GLU A 831 -18.63 -30.03 3.50
CA GLU A 831 -19.83 -30.84 3.60
C GLU A 831 -19.79 -31.55 4.96
N GLY A 832 -20.75 -31.22 5.83
CA GLY A 832 -21.14 -32.13 6.89
C GLY A 832 -21.54 -33.46 6.27
N GLU A 833 -21.02 -34.55 6.83
CA GLU A 833 -21.18 -35.92 6.37
C GLU A 833 -22.63 -36.26 5.95
N GLY A 834 -22.87 -36.26 4.65
CA GLY A 834 -24.06 -36.78 4.00
C GLY A 834 -23.74 -38.11 3.30
N ASN A 835 -23.98 -39.19 4.03
CA ASN A 835 -23.79 -40.59 3.65
C ASN A 835 -24.28 -40.95 2.23
N GLN A 836 -23.38 -41.32 1.30
CA GLN A 836 -23.69 -42.17 0.13
C GLN A 836 -22.46 -42.86 -0.49
N GLN A 837 -22.27 -44.10 -0.01
CA GLN A 837 -21.81 -45.33 -0.68
C GLN A 837 -21.05 -45.29 -2.03
N ASN A 838 -19.80 -45.77 -1.97
CA ASN A 838 -19.04 -46.57 -2.95
C ASN A 838 -19.69 -46.87 -4.31
N GLN A 839 -18.98 -46.52 -5.39
CA GLN A 839 -18.53 -47.48 -6.42
C GLN A 839 -17.56 -46.83 -7.42
N ASP A 840 -16.31 -47.26 -7.37
CA ASP A 840 -15.40 -47.32 -8.53
C ASP A 840 -15.78 -48.57 -9.35
N PRO A 841 -15.63 -48.61 -10.70
CA PRO A 841 -14.32 -49.03 -11.22
C PRO A 841 -13.91 -48.53 -12.63
N GLN A 842 -12.62 -48.22 -12.74
CA GLN A 842 -11.62 -48.70 -13.71
C GLN A 842 -11.81 -48.62 -15.26
N GLN A 843 -10.70 -48.15 -15.87
CA GLN A 843 -10.04 -48.59 -17.13
C GLN A 843 -10.55 -48.07 -18.49
N GLY A 844 -9.60 -47.62 -19.33
CA GLY A 844 -9.76 -47.68 -20.79
C GLY A 844 -8.94 -46.70 -21.63
N ASN A 845 -7.68 -47.04 -21.85
CA ASN A 845 -6.68 -46.36 -22.67
C ASN A 845 -7.01 -46.29 -24.19
N ASN A 846 -6.53 -45.22 -24.87
CA ASN A 846 -5.78 -45.22 -26.17
C ASN A 846 -6.29 -44.34 -27.34
N ASN A 847 -5.32 -43.52 -27.81
CA ASN A 847 -4.96 -43.18 -29.21
C ASN A 847 -5.96 -42.36 -30.05
N GLU A 848 -5.60 -41.43 -30.92
CA GLU A 848 -4.36 -41.01 -31.61
C GLU A 848 -4.73 -39.74 -32.40
N GLY A 849 -3.79 -38.84 -32.72
CA GLY A 849 -3.99 -37.90 -33.83
C GLY A 849 -3.29 -36.54 -33.73
N ASP A 850 -1.98 -36.54 -33.95
CA ASP A 850 -1.27 -35.39 -34.54
C ASP A 850 -1.70 -35.25 -36.02
N PRO A 851 -1.85 -34.04 -36.57
CA PRO A 851 -0.74 -33.54 -37.37
C PRO A 851 -0.51 -32.03 -37.27
N ASN A 852 0.72 -31.71 -36.90
CA ASN A 852 1.50 -30.52 -37.18
C ASN A 852 1.35 -30.05 -38.65
N GLN A 853 1.03 -28.76 -38.87
CA GLN A 853 1.53 -27.95 -40.00
C GLN A 853 0.99 -26.52 -39.96
N GLN A 854 1.86 -25.53 -39.75
CA GLN A 854 2.20 -24.48 -40.74
C GLN A 854 3.13 -23.39 -40.18
N GLN A 855 4.32 -23.30 -40.78
CA GLN A 855 5.15 -22.10 -40.97
C GLN A 855 4.44 -21.09 -41.91
N PRO A 856 5.04 -19.94 -42.33
CA PRO A 856 5.83 -18.92 -41.63
C PRO A 856 5.43 -17.46 -42.01
N GLY A 857 5.78 -16.49 -41.14
CA GLY A 857 6.52 -15.28 -41.52
C GLY A 857 5.84 -14.07 -42.19
N GLN A 858 6.48 -12.92 -41.94
CA GLN A 858 6.37 -11.56 -42.52
C GLN A 858 5.34 -10.64 -41.85
N GLY A 859 5.67 -9.44 -41.36
CA GLY A 859 6.90 -8.66 -41.40
C GLY A 859 6.55 -7.16 -41.26
N GLN A 860 7.57 -6.36 -40.91
CA GLN A 860 7.62 -4.88 -40.86
C GLN A 860 7.03 -4.24 -39.58
N GLN A 861 7.57 -3.17 -38.98
CA GLN A 861 8.88 -2.50 -38.83
C GLN A 861 8.56 -1.16 -38.07
N PRO A 862 9.54 -0.42 -37.54
CA PRO A 862 9.43 0.29 -36.26
C PRO A 862 9.02 1.76 -36.40
N ASN A 863 8.53 2.37 -35.31
CA ASN A 863 8.51 3.82 -35.16
C ASN A 863 9.15 4.26 -33.85
N GLN A 864 9.93 5.34 -33.99
CA GLN A 864 10.91 5.90 -33.09
C GLN A 864 10.33 6.59 -31.84
N PRO A 865 11.14 6.76 -30.78
CA PRO A 865 10.75 7.43 -29.55
C PRO A 865 10.82 8.96 -29.70
N GLN A 866 9.74 9.66 -29.31
CA GLN A 866 9.75 11.11 -29.12
C GLN A 866 10.18 11.46 -27.70
N GLN A 867 11.08 12.43 -27.66
CA GLN A 867 11.80 12.98 -26.52
C GLN A 867 10.84 13.65 -25.51
N ASN A 868 10.89 13.22 -24.24
CA ASN A 868 10.34 13.97 -23.13
C ASN A 868 11.32 15.08 -22.75
N GLN A 869 10.95 16.33 -23.04
CA GLN A 869 11.58 17.52 -22.47
C GLN A 869 10.98 17.78 -21.09
N GLY A 870 11.86 18.09 -20.14
CA GLY A 870 11.55 18.16 -18.71
C GLY A 870 10.64 19.32 -18.31
N ASP A 871 9.79 19.06 -17.32
CA ASP A 871 8.99 20.06 -16.64
C ASP A 871 9.77 20.66 -15.47
N GLN A 872 10.02 21.97 -15.53
CA GLN A 872 10.45 22.81 -14.42
C GLN A 872 9.22 23.42 -13.71
N PRO A 873 9.32 23.74 -12.41
CA PRO A 873 8.20 24.19 -11.59
C PRO A 873 7.91 25.68 -11.85
N VAL A 874 6.62 26.04 -11.89
CA VAL A 874 6.19 27.44 -12.03
C VAL A 874 5.44 27.86 -10.76
N ASP A 875 6.12 28.64 -9.94
CA ASP A 875 5.50 29.67 -9.11
C ASP A 875 5.09 30.83 -9.99
N GLU A 876 3.93 31.46 -9.72
CA GLU A 876 3.79 32.93 -9.72
C GLU A 876 2.39 33.36 -9.24
N ASP A 877 2.36 34.03 -8.08
CA ASP A 877 1.36 35.06 -7.77
C ASP A 877 1.88 36.38 -8.38
N ARG A 878 1.20 36.95 -9.40
CA ARG A 878 0.96 38.41 -9.55
C ARG A 878 0.13 38.78 -10.79
N ASP A 879 -0.92 39.55 -10.49
CA ASP A 879 -1.63 40.60 -11.25
C ASP A 879 -2.01 40.45 -12.73
N GLU A 880 -3.26 40.88 -12.96
CA GLU A 880 -4.03 40.90 -14.21
C GLU A 880 -3.26 41.40 -15.44
N GLY A 881 -3.37 40.64 -16.55
CA GLY A 881 -2.91 41.03 -17.87
C GLY A 881 -3.53 40.13 -18.95
N GLU A 882 -3.98 40.74 -20.04
CA GLU A 882 -4.93 40.24 -21.03
C GLU A 882 -4.58 38.87 -21.69
N LEU A 883 -5.62 38.11 -22.03
CA LEU A 883 -5.52 36.90 -22.86
C LEU A 883 -4.82 37.22 -24.20
N PRO A 884 -4.03 36.30 -24.77
CA PRO A 884 -3.44 36.47 -26.09
C PRO A 884 -4.51 36.82 -27.15
N PRO A 885 -4.23 37.74 -28.11
CA PRO A 885 -5.21 38.19 -29.09
C PRO A 885 -5.89 37.04 -29.86
N GLU A 886 -5.14 35.96 -30.10
CA GLU A 886 -5.60 34.75 -30.79
C GLU A 886 -6.62 33.96 -29.94
N LEU A 887 -6.42 33.88 -28.63
CA LEU A 887 -7.34 33.20 -27.71
C LEU A 887 -8.60 34.03 -27.47
N LEU A 888 -8.46 35.36 -27.40
CA LEU A 888 -9.56 36.31 -27.32
C LEU A 888 -10.44 36.26 -28.59
N GLU A 889 -9.84 36.13 -29.77
CA GLU A 889 -10.59 35.98 -31.02
C GLU A 889 -11.28 34.62 -31.12
N THR A 890 -10.63 33.56 -30.63
CA THR A 890 -11.23 32.22 -30.56
C THR A 890 -12.44 32.19 -29.61
N LEU A 891 -12.33 32.84 -28.45
CA LEU A 891 -13.44 32.99 -27.51
C LEU A 891 -14.57 33.87 -28.07
N ARG A 892 -14.24 34.94 -28.79
CA ARG A 892 -15.24 35.77 -29.49
C ARG A 892 -15.94 34.99 -30.63
N GLN A 893 -15.22 34.15 -31.36
CA GLN A 893 -15.82 33.27 -32.38
C GLN A 893 -16.73 32.21 -31.74
N ALA A 894 -16.32 31.59 -30.64
CA ALA A 894 -17.13 30.64 -29.90
C ALA A 894 -18.39 31.30 -29.32
N GLN A 895 -18.27 32.53 -28.80
CA GLN A 895 -19.40 33.29 -28.28
C GLN A 895 -20.38 33.70 -29.39
N ARG A 896 -19.87 34.13 -30.57
CA ARG A 896 -20.71 34.44 -31.74
C ARG A 896 -21.45 33.20 -32.26
N LEU A 897 -20.82 32.03 -32.23
CA LEU A 897 -21.45 30.74 -32.58
C LEU A 897 -22.54 30.35 -31.58
N LEU A 898 -22.29 30.55 -30.29
CA LEU A 898 -23.27 30.27 -29.24
C LEU A 898 -24.47 31.23 -29.30
N ASP A 899 -24.23 32.50 -29.61
CA ASP A 899 -25.29 33.50 -29.75
C ASP A 899 -26.06 33.34 -31.07
N ALA A 900 -25.41 32.87 -32.15
CA ALA A 900 -26.09 32.47 -33.38
C ALA A 900 -27.00 31.25 -33.16
N LEU A 901 -26.54 30.25 -32.38
CA LEU A 901 -27.34 29.08 -32.01
C LEU A 901 -28.51 29.40 -31.07
N LYS A 902 -28.42 30.48 -30.30
CA LYS A 902 -29.50 30.95 -29.42
C LYS A 902 -30.57 31.78 -30.13
N ASN A 903 -30.21 32.43 -31.25
CA ASN A 903 -31.08 33.38 -31.93
C ASN A 903 -31.80 32.81 -33.17
N ASP A 904 -31.46 31.60 -33.64
CA ASP A 904 -32.27 30.91 -34.66
C ASP A 904 -33.42 30.14 -34.00
N GLU A 905 -34.56 30.80 -33.89
CA GLU A 905 -35.84 30.20 -33.48
C GLU A 905 -36.27 29.13 -34.49
N LYS A 906 -36.20 27.85 -34.08
CA LYS A 906 -37.16 26.79 -34.46
C LYS A 906 -37.09 25.63 -33.46
N PRO A 907 -38.23 25.11 -32.97
CA PRO A 907 -38.27 24.12 -31.90
C PRO A 907 -37.78 22.74 -32.36
N LEU A 908 -37.15 22.01 -31.43
CA LEU A 908 -36.62 20.65 -31.55
C LEU A 908 -37.66 19.55 -31.91
N SER A 909 -38.87 19.90 -32.33
CA SER A 909 -39.93 18.95 -32.70
C SER A 909 -40.01 18.65 -34.21
N ALA A 910 -38.97 18.99 -34.99
CA ALA A 910 -38.94 18.77 -36.45
C ALA A 910 -37.86 17.78 -36.93
N LEU A 911 -36.99 17.27 -36.05
CA LEU A 911 -35.95 16.28 -36.41
C LEU A 911 -36.41 14.81 -36.26
N GLU A 912 -37.59 14.57 -35.69
CA GLU A 912 -38.21 13.22 -35.66
C GLU A 912 -39.00 12.88 -36.94
N ALA A 913 -39.22 13.87 -37.83
CA ALA A 913 -39.98 13.67 -39.07
C ALA A 913 -39.10 13.36 -40.31
N GLU A 914 -37.76 13.42 -40.22
CA GLU A 914 -36.84 13.18 -41.35
C GLU A 914 -36.03 11.87 -41.26
N ARG A 915 -36.37 10.95 -40.34
CA ARG A 915 -35.81 9.58 -40.37
C ARG A 915 -36.52 8.63 -41.33
N GLY A 916 -37.64 9.05 -41.91
CA GLY A 916 -38.47 8.25 -42.81
C GLY A 916 -38.30 8.62 -44.28
N ARG A 917 -37.09 8.55 -44.84
CA ARG A 917 -36.78 8.40 -46.29
C ARG A 917 -35.33 8.81 -46.54
N LEU A 918 -34.43 7.85 -46.74
CA LEU A 918 -33.38 7.89 -47.76
C LEU A 918 -32.65 6.54 -47.74
N GLY A 919 -32.92 5.75 -48.77
CA GLY A 919 -32.25 4.49 -49.01
C GLY A 919 -30.86 4.67 -49.64
N ARG A 920 -30.07 3.62 -49.45
CA ARG A 920 -28.94 3.15 -50.26
C ARG A 920 -27.79 4.12 -50.50
N GLY A 921 -26.69 3.83 -49.79
CA GLY A 921 -25.36 3.78 -50.37
C GLY A 921 -24.51 5.04 -50.20
N ARG A 922 -23.70 5.08 -49.13
CA ARG A 922 -22.31 5.54 -49.11
C ARG A 922 -21.72 5.33 -47.71
N ARG A 923 -20.59 4.62 -47.64
CA ARG A 923 -19.83 4.37 -46.40
C ARG A 923 -19.30 5.69 -45.81
N PRO A 924 -19.37 5.92 -44.49
CA PRO A 924 -18.59 6.97 -43.86
C PRO A 924 -17.12 6.51 -43.66
N PRO A 925 -16.14 7.42 -43.70
CA PRO A 925 -14.73 7.07 -43.53
C PRO A 925 -14.40 6.82 -42.05
N LYS A 926 -13.53 5.84 -41.81
CA LYS A 926 -12.90 5.56 -40.53
C LYS A 926 -12.03 6.74 -40.09
N LYS A 927 -12.22 7.24 -38.87
CA LYS A 927 -11.16 7.88 -38.09
C LYS A 927 -11.18 7.33 -36.66
N ASN A 928 -9.98 6.94 -36.23
CA ASN A 928 -9.61 6.31 -34.98
C ASN A 928 -9.99 7.17 -33.77
N TRP A 929 -10.44 6.48 -32.71
CA TRP A 929 -10.32 6.93 -31.33
C TRP A 929 -9.01 6.40 -30.76
#